data_AF-A0A1J1GKB1-F1
#
_entry.id   AF-A0A1J1GKB1-F1
#
_cell.length_a   1.000
_cell.length_b   1.000
_cell.length_c   1.000
_cell.angle_alpha   90.00
_cell.angle_beta   90.00
_cell.angle_gamma   90.00
#
_symmetry.space_group_name_H-M   'P 1'
#
loop_
_entity.id
_entity.type
_entity.pdbx_description
1 polymer ?
#
loop_
_entity_poly.entity_id
_entity_poly.type
_entity_poly.pdbx_seq_one_letter_code
_entity_poly.pdbx_strand_id
1 'polypeptide(L)'
;MIICFIEQTFIYFLFFILQQKIYCSYKDSNINELINVIGNVELYDNLIKLEGLMLQSLEMDELKLPILNPEIKIYLNMSNFKVVRIISNNEEYDYIIPTSRCNTEDLVKFEYILKEQLVRSYDSKNSNLVKKKNLIVRSLKIIKFMLVPMNFYKKTKKIKESLIELNSLFYYKSKRLNKTLIYHIKYKNWLFQFNKSNYKNIRKKLFTHMPIYTNSDIIEHNDLFFTTNSDINSMKKLDYLSNFYNLGIYNLIGSHFIVLGHFIVLKLALKYFFRYFELGSVKFYSWQNILQFNISDRFKVLDLFCNISGSYEANIKRRKQYLNSNIISPLEECGTLEFLINYFNAYQMELYVYANQINLNIQILLENNHLKDKFFDFMCNNYENCNIYESDKFKNEYNEIVLKKNEKNEFLKGIYSKSYGINAFNIYINFLYFIKYYSYYNKNNILYVHLLNLIGILNGDSKAYVSSIYLPGYYNIIQLSFDEKSELTELYDNLLKCVETCYMKDKNRKVPNVKDSILNFKKYDSEICNMCEGTLFYINGQNENNITILQKFYIYVTKVLKINNISSLIKNMNIFEDYSNFLMHDVNWFTFLLLFRLTSYMNVARYNIANAMYISLRKEDKSKRTIVTNYWFPSPIKKYYSFYVRKNKSVNLLEKLEDLINATTIEKMKTCIKFIIHVNSFLQLDFFYYLNEPPLKQQHSYALTMLIEQKFKEWFLNYLSGYFFLNYEDENTRKNMAEKIEKGEFITPKYSKWTTHMKKFIEKSYQTYLNQRHVKNLFDYYDHYNINNKIMLMKDSYELYSKNYENIIFSADIIDLKKNDLLSNKKKRRNRNFYYIHSISGNSVNYHKFGIIYGYTVNKNYLKEIVDELFVLYKMNKNIFSDMSFLQTVYLLFRKIENSFNVHRRNDNVSMNNIFFFNVSKHYSKLSKKDREEEINLSM
;
A
#
# COMPACT_ATOMS: atom_id res chain seq x y z
N MET A 1 7.17 -46.10 -65.28
CA MET A 1 7.93 -45.29 -64.30
C MET A 1 7.56 -43.80 -64.36
N ILE A 2 7.50 -43.17 -65.54
CA ILE A 2 7.07 -41.76 -65.69
C ILE A 2 5.61 -41.53 -65.27
N ILE A 3 4.70 -42.45 -65.59
CA ILE A 3 3.27 -42.34 -65.24
C ILE A 3 3.05 -42.40 -63.71
N CYS A 4 3.73 -43.30 -62.99
CA CYS A 4 3.65 -43.35 -61.52
C CYS A 4 4.24 -42.10 -60.83
N PHE A 5 5.26 -41.47 -61.44
CA PHE A 5 5.85 -40.24 -60.91
C PHE A 5 4.91 -39.04 -61.11
N ILE A 6 4.16 -39.01 -62.22
CA ILE A 6 3.13 -38.01 -62.49
C ILE A 6 1.92 -38.20 -61.55
N GLU A 7 1.47 -39.43 -61.31
CA GLU A 7 0.39 -39.70 -60.35
C GLU A 7 0.79 -39.33 -58.91
N GLN A 8 1.99 -39.66 -58.46
CA GLN A 8 2.47 -39.29 -57.12
C GLN A 8 2.63 -37.78 -56.94
N THR A 9 3.12 -37.07 -57.96
CA THR A 9 3.22 -35.59 -57.90
C THR A 9 1.86 -34.94 -57.96
N PHE A 10 0.91 -35.47 -58.72
CA PHE A 10 -0.46 -34.96 -58.75
C PHE A 10 -1.17 -35.19 -57.42
N ILE A 11 -1.02 -36.37 -56.80
CA ILE A 11 -1.57 -36.67 -55.46
C ILE A 11 -0.94 -35.75 -54.40
N TYR A 12 0.37 -35.49 -54.46
CA TYR A 12 1.04 -34.55 -53.57
C TYR A 12 0.52 -33.11 -53.77
N PHE A 13 0.32 -32.68 -55.02
CA PHE A 13 -0.21 -31.36 -55.34
C PHE A 13 -1.68 -31.22 -54.91
N LEU A 14 -2.47 -32.28 -55.03
CA LEU A 14 -3.86 -32.34 -54.57
C LEU A 14 -3.93 -32.32 -53.04
N PHE A 15 -3.03 -33.02 -52.35
CA PHE A 15 -2.85 -32.91 -50.89
C PHE A 15 -2.38 -31.52 -50.46
N PHE A 16 -1.51 -30.87 -51.24
CA PHE A 16 -1.03 -29.51 -50.97
C PHE A 16 -2.15 -28.47 -51.16
N ILE A 17 -2.98 -28.62 -52.18
CA ILE A 17 -4.17 -27.79 -52.43
C ILE A 17 -5.26 -28.06 -51.38
N LEU A 18 -5.46 -29.31 -50.97
CA LEU A 18 -6.39 -29.68 -49.90
C LEU A 18 -5.93 -29.14 -48.54
N GLN A 19 -4.64 -29.19 -48.24
CA GLN A 19 -4.06 -28.53 -47.05
C GLN A 19 -4.23 -26.99 -47.10
N GLN A 20 -4.16 -26.37 -48.27
CA GLN A 20 -4.38 -24.93 -48.42
C GLN A 20 -5.86 -24.51 -48.37
N LYS A 21 -6.82 -25.43 -48.54
CA LYS A 21 -8.26 -25.13 -48.60
C LYS A 21 -9.08 -25.58 -47.38
N ILE A 22 -8.48 -26.12 -46.33
CA ILE A 22 -9.17 -26.24 -45.03
C ILE A 22 -9.02 -24.89 -44.31
N TYR A 23 -9.83 -23.91 -44.71
CA TYR A 23 -10.13 -22.80 -43.81
C TYR A 23 -10.94 -23.40 -42.65
N CYS A 24 -10.31 -23.67 -41.51
CA CYS A 24 -11.03 -23.96 -40.27
C CYS A 24 -11.89 -22.74 -39.93
N SER A 25 -13.17 -22.78 -40.28
CA SER A 25 -14.13 -21.74 -39.91
C SER A 25 -14.45 -21.89 -38.42
N TYR A 26 -14.12 -20.88 -37.61
CA TYR A 26 -14.40 -20.88 -36.16
C TYR A 26 -15.80 -20.37 -35.81
N LYS A 27 -16.67 -20.21 -36.81
CA LYS A 27 -17.93 -19.48 -36.73
C LYS A 27 -18.82 -19.92 -35.56
N ASP A 28 -19.20 -21.20 -35.52
CA ASP A 28 -20.15 -21.70 -34.51
C ASP A 28 -19.57 -21.66 -33.10
N SER A 29 -18.28 -21.98 -32.97
CA SER A 29 -17.59 -21.91 -31.67
C SER A 29 -17.47 -20.47 -31.16
N ASN A 30 -17.20 -19.50 -32.04
CA ASN A 30 -17.14 -18.09 -31.66
C ASN A 30 -18.52 -17.57 -31.21
N ILE A 31 -19.59 -17.97 -31.91
CA ILE A 31 -20.96 -17.61 -31.53
C ILE A 31 -21.30 -18.17 -30.15
N ASN A 32 -20.98 -19.44 -29.88
CA ASN A 32 -21.20 -20.06 -28.57
C ASN A 32 -20.42 -19.36 -27.45
N GLU A 33 -19.16 -18.99 -27.68
CA GLU A 33 -18.35 -18.21 -26.74
C GLU A 33 -18.99 -16.86 -26.41
N LEU A 34 -19.52 -16.14 -27.40
CA LEU A 34 -20.18 -14.85 -27.14
C LEU A 34 -21.53 -15.05 -26.42
N ILE A 35 -22.28 -16.09 -26.76
CA ILE A 35 -23.52 -16.46 -26.06
C ILE A 35 -23.25 -16.79 -24.58
N ASN A 36 -22.12 -17.43 -24.26
CA ASN A 36 -21.70 -17.68 -22.87
C ASN A 36 -21.45 -16.39 -22.06
N VAL A 37 -21.34 -15.23 -22.73
CA VAL A 37 -21.17 -13.93 -22.08
C VAL A 37 -22.50 -13.17 -21.99
N ILE A 38 -23.25 -13.08 -23.09
CA ILE A 38 -24.48 -12.25 -23.15
C ILE A 38 -25.77 -13.04 -22.89
N GLY A 39 -25.75 -14.37 -23.02
CA GLY A 39 -26.91 -15.25 -22.93
C GLY A 39 -26.79 -16.29 -21.81
N ASN A 40 -25.79 -16.18 -20.94
CA ASN A 40 -25.58 -17.13 -19.85
C ASN A 40 -26.57 -16.92 -18.70
N VAL A 41 -27.40 -17.93 -18.45
CA VAL A 41 -28.45 -17.90 -17.41
C VAL A 41 -27.86 -17.85 -16.01
N GLU A 42 -26.81 -18.62 -15.74
CA GLU A 42 -26.18 -18.68 -14.43
C GLU A 42 -25.54 -17.34 -14.05
N LEU A 43 -24.82 -16.72 -15.01
CA LEU A 43 -24.22 -15.40 -14.82
C LEU A 43 -25.31 -14.34 -14.56
N TYR A 44 -26.41 -14.39 -15.30
CA TYR A 44 -27.54 -13.47 -15.16
C TYR A 44 -28.19 -13.56 -13.78
N ASP A 45 -28.50 -14.78 -13.32
CA ASP A 45 -29.13 -15.01 -12.01
C ASP A 45 -28.21 -14.59 -10.85
N ASN A 46 -26.90 -14.86 -10.98
CA ASN A 46 -25.90 -14.42 -10.01
C ASN A 46 -25.76 -12.89 -9.95
N LEU A 47 -25.81 -12.18 -11.09
CA LEU A 47 -25.79 -10.71 -11.14
C LEU A 47 -27.05 -10.10 -10.50
N ILE A 48 -28.23 -10.66 -10.75
CA ILE A 48 -29.48 -10.20 -10.12
C ILE A 48 -29.44 -10.44 -8.62
N LYS A 49 -28.95 -11.60 -8.18
CA LYS A 49 -28.80 -11.90 -6.75
C LYS A 49 -27.88 -10.89 -6.07
N LEU A 50 -26.75 -10.54 -6.68
CA LEU A 50 -25.85 -9.53 -6.15
C LEU A 50 -26.48 -8.12 -6.16
N GLU A 51 -27.21 -7.76 -7.22
CA GLU A 51 -27.95 -6.49 -7.30
C GLU A 51 -28.93 -6.36 -6.12
N GLY A 52 -29.74 -7.39 -5.87
CA GLY A 52 -30.69 -7.40 -4.75
C GLY A 52 -30.02 -7.24 -3.39
N LEU A 53 -28.87 -7.89 -3.19
CA LEU A 53 -28.08 -7.75 -1.94
C LEU A 53 -27.47 -6.37 -1.77
N MET A 54 -26.98 -5.74 -2.84
CA MET A 54 -26.46 -4.37 -2.80
C MET A 54 -27.57 -3.35 -2.49
N LEU A 55 -28.75 -3.51 -3.10
CA LEU A 55 -29.91 -2.68 -2.80
C LEU A 55 -30.34 -2.81 -1.34
N GLN A 56 -30.44 -4.04 -0.83
CA GLN A 56 -30.75 -4.30 0.58
C GLN A 56 -29.69 -3.68 1.52
N SER A 57 -28.40 -3.76 1.15
CA SER A 57 -27.33 -3.13 1.92
C SER A 57 -27.41 -1.60 1.94
N LEU A 58 -27.90 -0.97 0.86
CA LEU A 58 -28.10 0.48 0.81
C LEU A 58 -29.31 0.93 1.65
N GLU A 59 -30.33 0.08 1.79
CA GLU A 59 -31.47 0.33 2.69
C GLU A 59 -31.09 0.28 4.17
N MET A 60 -30.16 -0.61 4.53
CA MET A 60 -29.67 -0.78 5.90
C MET A 60 -28.42 0.05 6.21
N ASP A 61 -28.02 0.96 5.31
CA ASP A 61 -26.80 1.74 5.44
C ASP A 61 -26.86 2.72 6.62
N GLU A 62 -25.78 2.82 7.39
CA GLU A 62 -25.65 3.79 8.48
C GLU A 62 -25.56 5.21 7.93
N LEU A 63 -24.89 5.39 6.78
CA LEU A 63 -24.81 6.67 6.09
C LEU A 63 -26.06 6.90 5.24
N LYS A 64 -27.00 7.67 5.75
CA LYS A 64 -28.29 7.99 5.10
C LYS A 64 -28.17 9.12 4.06
N LEU A 65 -27.32 8.90 3.06
CA LEU A 65 -27.11 9.80 1.92
C LEU A 65 -27.45 9.09 0.60
N PRO A 66 -27.91 9.79 -0.46
CA PRO A 66 -28.10 11.23 -0.51
C PRO A 66 -29.47 11.72 0.01
N ILE A 67 -29.49 12.92 0.60
CA ILE A 67 -30.69 13.64 1.06
C ILE A 67 -31.40 14.30 -0.13
N LEU A 68 -32.73 14.27 -0.09
CA LEU A 68 -33.63 14.81 -1.11
C LEU A 68 -33.76 16.34 -0.99
N ASN A 69 -33.17 17.06 -1.94
CA ASN A 69 -33.34 18.51 -2.10
C ASN A 69 -34.29 18.82 -3.27
N PRO A 70 -34.92 20.01 -3.32
CA PRO A 70 -35.81 20.39 -4.42
C PRO A 70 -35.14 20.34 -5.81
N GLU A 71 -33.86 20.70 -5.89
CA GLU A 71 -33.06 20.59 -7.13
C GLU A 71 -32.87 19.13 -7.59
N ILE A 72 -32.75 18.20 -6.63
CA ILE A 72 -32.57 16.78 -6.91
C ILE A 72 -33.87 16.16 -7.46
N LYS A 73 -35.04 16.59 -6.96
CA LYS A 73 -36.35 16.17 -7.48
C LYS A 73 -36.54 16.51 -8.97
N ILE A 74 -35.97 17.62 -9.42
CA ILE A 74 -36.01 18.04 -10.83
C ILE A 74 -35.01 17.23 -11.67
N TYR A 75 -33.87 16.84 -11.08
CA TYR A 75 -32.79 16.16 -11.78
C TYR A 75 -33.01 14.65 -11.97
N LEU A 76 -33.68 14.00 -11.01
CA LEU A 76 -33.96 12.56 -11.00
C LEU A 76 -35.42 12.25 -11.33
N ASN A 77 -35.66 11.13 -12.01
CA ASN A 77 -37.00 10.58 -12.14
C ASN A 77 -37.38 9.78 -10.88
N MET A 78 -38.10 10.42 -9.96
CA MET A 78 -38.42 9.86 -8.64
C MET A 78 -39.23 8.55 -8.69
N SER A 79 -39.93 8.24 -9.78
CA SER A 79 -40.67 6.98 -9.94
C SER A 79 -39.79 5.71 -9.90
N ASN A 80 -38.50 5.86 -10.20
CA ASN A 80 -37.52 4.78 -10.17
C ASN A 80 -36.82 4.62 -8.82
N PHE A 81 -37.03 5.53 -7.87
CA PHE A 81 -36.35 5.55 -6.58
C PHE A 81 -37.31 5.34 -5.42
N LYS A 82 -36.81 4.76 -4.33
CA LYS A 82 -37.52 4.65 -3.06
C LYS A 82 -37.11 5.83 -2.18
N VAL A 83 -38.09 6.57 -1.68
CA VAL A 83 -37.88 7.64 -0.70
C VAL A 83 -38.17 7.09 0.68
N VAL A 84 -37.24 7.28 1.60
CA VAL A 84 -37.40 6.86 3.00
C VAL A 84 -37.23 8.08 3.89
N ARG A 85 -38.14 8.26 4.85
CA ARG A 85 -38.13 9.39 5.78
C ARG A 85 -37.31 9.07 7.02
N ILE A 86 -36.51 10.02 7.49
CA ILE A 86 -35.74 9.90 8.74
C ILE A 86 -36.01 11.11 9.61
N ILE A 87 -36.18 10.84 10.90
CA ILE A 87 -36.18 11.84 11.95
C ILE A 87 -34.81 11.77 12.62
N SER A 88 -34.01 12.84 12.53
CA SER A 88 -32.72 12.96 13.19
C SER A 88 -32.61 14.34 13.82
N ASN A 89 -32.36 14.42 15.13
CA ASN A 89 -32.23 15.67 15.89
C ASN A 89 -33.39 16.67 15.66
N ASN A 90 -34.64 16.19 15.69
CA ASN A 90 -35.87 16.98 15.49
C ASN A 90 -36.05 17.59 14.08
N GLU A 91 -35.21 17.24 13.10
CA GLU A 91 -35.38 17.63 11.70
C GLU A 91 -35.73 16.40 10.84
N GLU A 92 -36.71 16.56 9.95
CA GLU A 92 -37.18 15.53 9.04
C GLU A 92 -36.46 15.65 7.69
N TYR A 93 -35.74 14.59 7.32
CA TYR A 93 -35.05 14.51 6.04
C TYR A 93 -35.49 13.26 5.29
N ASP A 94 -35.82 13.44 4.02
CA ASP A 94 -36.06 12.36 3.08
C ASP A 94 -34.75 11.98 2.40
N TYR A 95 -34.41 10.69 2.36
CA TYR A 95 -33.26 10.20 1.58
C TYR A 95 -33.70 9.25 0.48
N ILE A 96 -32.85 9.13 -0.54
CA ILE A 96 -33.16 8.44 -1.79
C ILE A 96 -32.37 7.14 -1.89
N ILE A 97 -33.06 6.06 -2.27
CA ILE A 97 -32.46 4.75 -2.51
C ILE A 97 -32.82 4.30 -3.93
N PRO A 98 -31.85 3.80 -4.73
CA PRO A 98 -32.15 3.19 -6.01
C PRO A 98 -33.04 1.96 -5.84
N THR A 99 -33.83 1.62 -6.86
CA THR A 99 -34.59 0.36 -6.91
C THR A 99 -34.14 -0.48 -8.11
N SER A 100 -34.63 -1.72 -8.20
CA SER A 100 -34.35 -2.58 -9.35
C SER A 100 -34.83 -2.01 -10.69
N ARG A 101 -35.77 -1.05 -10.67
CA ARG A 101 -36.30 -0.34 -11.85
C ARG A 101 -35.38 0.73 -12.41
N CYS A 102 -34.32 1.13 -11.68
CA CYS A 102 -33.38 2.16 -12.15
C CYS A 102 -32.63 1.73 -13.41
N ASN A 103 -32.56 2.64 -14.39
CA ASN A 103 -31.74 2.46 -15.59
C ASN A 103 -30.28 2.86 -15.34
N THR A 104 -29.39 2.59 -16.31
CA THR A 104 -27.96 2.96 -16.22
C THR A 104 -27.75 4.47 -16.04
N GLU A 105 -28.51 5.30 -16.77
CA GLU A 105 -28.45 6.76 -16.64
C GLU A 105 -28.90 7.26 -15.26
N ASP A 106 -29.92 6.64 -14.66
CA ASP A 106 -30.40 7.00 -13.33
C ASP A 106 -29.33 6.76 -12.27
N LEU A 107 -28.58 5.65 -12.37
CA LEU A 107 -27.48 5.34 -11.46
C LEU A 107 -26.27 6.25 -11.65
N VAL A 108 -25.97 6.65 -12.88
CA VAL A 108 -24.92 7.64 -13.16
C VAL A 108 -25.27 8.98 -12.49
N LYS A 109 -26.52 9.43 -12.63
CA LYS A 109 -27.00 10.65 -11.95
C LYS A 109 -26.99 10.50 -10.43
N PHE A 110 -27.38 9.35 -9.91
CA PHE A 110 -27.35 9.06 -8.48
C PHE A 110 -25.92 9.10 -7.91
N GLU A 111 -24.93 8.55 -8.62
CA GLU A 111 -23.52 8.61 -8.21
C GLU A 111 -23.03 10.06 -8.12
N TYR A 112 -23.48 10.97 -9.00
CA TYR A 112 -23.07 12.39 -8.96
C TYR A 112 -23.60 13.12 -7.74
N ILE A 113 -24.89 12.92 -7.44
CA ILE A 113 -25.50 13.50 -6.24
C ILE A 113 -24.84 12.95 -4.97
N LEU A 114 -24.61 11.64 -4.93
CA LEU A 114 -23.91 10.98 -3.84
C LEU A 114 -22.54 11.63 -3.61
N LYS A 115 -21.72 11.73 -4.67
CA LYS A 115 -20.37 12.31 -4.58
C LYS A 115 -20.38 13.75 -4.10
N GLU A 116 -21.27 14.58 -4.64
CA GLU A 116 -21.42 15.98 -4.21
C GLU A 116 -21.67 16.07 -2.70
N GLN A 117 -22.63 15.30 -2.19
CA GLN A 117 -23.00 15.33 -0.78
C GLN A 117 -21.92 14.71 0.12
N LEU A 118 -21.22 13.66 -0.36
CA LEU A 118 -20.10 13.06 0.37
C LEU A 118 -18.93 14.02 0.53
N VAL A 119 -18.60 14.82 -0.50
CA VAL A 119 -17.55 15.85 -0.39
C VAL A 119 -17.93 16.91 0.64
N ARG A 120 -19.20 17.34 0.67
CA ARG A 120 -19.69 18.36 1.61
C ARG A 120 -19.75 17.88 3.06
N SER A 121 -20.14 16.63 3.28
CA SER A 121 -20.38 16.05 4.62
C SER A 121 -19.23 15.18 5.15
N TYR A 122 -18.06 15.25 4.51
CA TYR A 122 -16.93 14.37 4.84
C TYR A 122 -16.41 14.59 6.28
N ASP A 123 -16.32 13.49 7.03
CA ASP A 123 -15.62 13.40 8.33
C ASP A 123 -14.70 12.17 8.36
N SER A 124 -13.49 12.38 8.86
CA SER A 124 -12.50 11.34 9.17
C SER A 124 -13.08 10.16 9.98
N LYS A 125 -13.99 10.40 10.92
CA LYS A 125 -14.60 9.36 11.77
C LYS A 125 -15.44 8.36 10.98
N ASN A 126 -16.09 8.82 9.91
CA ASN A 126 -17.00 8.03 9.07
C ASN A 126 -16.39 7.67 7.69
N SER A 127 -15.11 7.96 7.49
CA SER A 127 -14.40 7.75 6.22
C SER A 127 -14.45 6.30 5.70
N ASN A 128 -14.48 5.30 6.58
CA ASN A 128 -14.64 3.90 6.18
C ASN A 128 -16.01 3.62 5.54
N LEU A 129 -17.08 4.18 6.10
CA LEU A 129 -18.44 4.05 5.57
C LEU A 129 -18.57 4.77 4.22
N VAL A 130 -17.97 5.97 4.09
CA VAL A 130 -17.93 6.74 2.83
C VAL A 130 -17.29 5.92 1.70
N LYS A 131 -16.11 5.34 1.96
CA LYS A 131 -15.40 4.46 1.00
C LYS A 131 -16.27 3.27 0.58
N LYS A 132 -16.92 2.65 1.56
CA LYS A 132 -17.77 1.48 1.34
C LYS A 132 -18.98 1.81 0.46
N LYS A 133 -19.65 2.92 0.76
CA LYS A 133 -20.80 3.41 -0.01
C LYS A 133 -20.42 3.73 -1.45
N ASN A 134 -19.30 4.44 -1.67
CA ASN A 134 -18.77 4.71 -3.01
C ASN A 134 -18.50 3.43 -3.81
N LEU A 135 -17.91 2.43 -3.17
CA LEU A 135 -17.61 1.14 -3.80
C LEU A 135 -18.89 0.36 -4.16
N ILE A 136 -19.88 0.30 -3.26
CA ILE A 136 -21.16 -0.41 -3.51
C ILE A 136 -21.92 0.26 -4.65
N VAL A 137 -22.06 1.58 -4.64
CA VAL A 137 -22.77 2.31 -5.70
C VAL A 137 -22.08 2.14 -7.04
N ARG A 138 -20.73 2.18 -7.08
CA ARG A 138 -19.97 1.89 -8.30
C ARG A 138 -20.19 0.46 -8.79
N SER A 139 -20.21 -0.51 -7.88
CA SER A 139 -20.43 -1.92 -8.21
C SER A 139 -21.84 -2.15 -8.76
N LEU A 140 -22.85 -1.52 -8.17
CA LEU A 140 -24.24 -1.58 -8.62
C LEU A 140 -24.38 -0.97 -10.03
N LYS A 141 -23.71 0.16 -10.28
CA LYS A 141 -23.61 0.75 -11.62
C LYS A 141 -23.04 -0.25 -12.62
N ILE A 142 -21.89 -0.87 -12.32
CA ILE A 142 -21.26 -1.88 -13.19
C ILE A 142 -22.20 -3.05 -13.50
N ILE A 143 -22.88 -3.59 -12.48
CA ILE A 143 -23.85 -4.70 -12.65
C ILE A 143 -24.95 -4.31 -13.65
N LYS A 144 -25.52 -3.10 -13.52
CA LYS A 144 -26.52 -2.63 -14.50
C LYS A 144 -25.95 -2.55 -15.92
N PHE A 145 -24.71 -2.08 -16.11
CA PHE A 145 -24.08 -2.08 -17.44
C PHE A 145 -23.89 -3.49 -18.00
N MET A 146 -23.55 -4.47 -17.17
CA MET A 146 -23.42 -5.88 -17.59
C MET A 146 -24.78 -6.51 -17.93
N LEU A 147 -25.85 -6.15 -17.22
CA LEU A 147 -27.20 -6.67 -17.45
C LEU A 147 -27.87 -6.14 -18.73
N VAL A 148 -27.49 -4.95 -19.24
CA VAL A 148 -28.08 -4.36 -20.47
C VAL A 148 -28.05 -5.31 -21.67
N PRO A 149 -26.87 -5.77 -22.14
CA PRO A 149 -26.81 -6.67 -23.31
C PRO A 149 -27.54 -8.00 -23.06
N MET A 150 -27.55 -8.49 -21.82
CA MET A 150 -28.22 -9.74 -21.44
C MET A 150 -29.74 -9.62 -21.48
N ASN A 151 -30.28 -8.52 -20.94
CA ASN A 151 -31.71 -8.22 -20.95
C ASN A 151 -32.23 -8.05 -22.39
N PHE A 152 -31.47 -7.36 -23.24
CA PHE A 152 -31.84 -7.20 -24.63
C PHE A 152 -31.77 -8.52 -25.39
N TYR A 153 -30.71 -9.29 -25.20
CA TYR A 153 -30.58 -10.61 -25.83
C TYR A 153 -31.71 -11.56 -25.41
N LYS A 154 -32.09 -11.56 -24.13
CA LYS A 154 -33.23 -12.37 -23.62
C LYS A 154 -34.55 -12.00 -24.29
N LYS A 155 -34.75 -10.72 -24.66
CA LYS A 155 -35.96 -10.23 -25.34
C LYS A 155 -35.94 -10.47 -26.85
N THR A 156 -34.82 -10.19 -27.52
CA THR A 156 -34.75 -10.13 -28.99
C THR A 156 -34.05 -11.33 -29.63
N LYS A 157 -33.25 -12.08 -28.86
CA LYS A 157 -32.33 -13.15 -29.32
C LYS A 157 -31.31 -12.70 -30.37
N LYS A 158 -31.08 -11.39 -30.53
CA LYS A 158 -30.19 -10.83 -31.55
C LYS A 158 -28.87 -10.30 -30.95
N ILE A 159 -27.79 -11.04 -31.19
CA ILE A 159 -26.44 -10.78 -30.65
C ILE A 159 -25.89 -9.39 -31.03
N LYS A 160 -25.92 -9.05 -32.33
CA LYS A 160 -25.34 -7.81 -32.86
C LYS A 160 -26.06 -6.57 -32.31
N GLU A 161 -27.39 -6.64 -32.21
CA GLU A 161 -28.20 -5.54 -31.68
C GLU A 161 -27.97 -5.33 -30.18
N SER A 162 -27.83 -6.40 -29.38
CA SER A 162 -27.43 -6.31 -27.97
C SER A 162 -26.11 -5.58 -27.76
N LEU A 163 -25.11 -5.85 -28.62
CA LEU A 163 -23.81 -5.17 -28.54
C LEU A 163 -23.91 -3.70 -28.94
N ILE A 164 -24.74 -3.36 -29.93
CA ILE A 164 -24.96 -1.97 -30.36
C ILE A 164 -25.65 -1.17 -29.25
N GLU A 165 -26.62 -1.75 -28.57
CA GLU A 165 -27.31 -1.10 -27.45
C GLU A 165 -26.33 -0.81 -26.31
N LEU A 166 -25.52 -1.79 -25.89
CA LEU A 166 -24.47 -1.57 -24.90
C LEU A 166 -23.50 -0.45 -25.33
N ASN A 167 -23.03 -0.49 -26.57
CA ASN A 167 -22.09 0.50 -27.09
C ASN A 167 -22.69 1.91 -27.11
N SER A 168 -24.00 2.04 -27.34
CA SER A 168 -24.68 3.34 -27.33
C SER A 168 -24.65 4.04 -25.97
N LEU A 169 -24.51 3.31 -24.87
CA LEU A 169 -24.38 3.90 -23.53
C LEU A 169 -23.03 4.59 -23.31
N PHE A 170 -21.99 4.19 -24.05
CA PHE A 170 -20.67 4.81 -23.98
C PHE A 170 -20.53 6.01 -24.93
N TYR A 171 -21.53 6.25 -25.81
CA TYR A 171 -21.53 7.33 -26.80
C TYR A 171 -22.82 8.14 -26.76
N TYR A 172 -22.77 9.39 -26.27
CA TYR A 172 -23.90 10.32 -26.41
C TYR A 172 -24.20 10.62 -27.89
N LYS A 173 -25.35 10.15 -28.37
CA LYS A 173 -25.94 10.53 -29.66
C LYS A 173 -26.69 11.86 -29.56
N SER A 174 -26.05 12.96 -29.17
CA SER A 174 -26.72 14.28 -29.29
C SER A 174 -26.50 14.84 -30.71
N LYS A 175 -27.60 15.08 -31.45
CA LYS A 175 -27.57 15.71 -32.79
C LYS A 175 -27.00 17.15 -32.78
N ARG A 176 -26.89 17.79 -31.61
CA ARG A 176 -26.29 19.12 -31.41
C ARG A 176 -25.03 19.01 -30.54
N LEU A 177 -23.95 19.67 -30.95
CA LEU A 177 -22.73 19.84 -30.16
C LEU A 177 -23.07 20.67 -28.92
N ASN A 178 -22.79 20.14 -27.72
CA ASN A 178 -23.01 20.88 -26.47
C ASN A 178 -22.13 22.14 -26.41
N LYS A 179 -22.63 23.22 -25.77
CA LYS A 179 -21.89 24.48 -25.59
C LYS A 179 -20.50 24.29 -24.95
N THR A 180 -20.38 23.34 -24.01
CA THR A 180 -19.12 22.95 -23.38
C THR A 180 -18.11 22.41 -24.39
N LEU A 181 -18.57 21.57 -25.32
CA LEU A 181 -17.75 20.93 -26.34
C LEU A 181 -17.27 21.95 -27.38
N ILE A 182 -18.12 22.92 -27.73
CA ILE A 182 -17.76 24.07 -28.59
C ILE A 182 -16.70 24.95 -27.90
N TYR A 183 -16.84 25.22 -26.60
CA TYR A 183 -15.83 25.94 -25.84
C TYR A 183 -14.51 25.17 -25.79
N HIS A 184 -14.54 23.86 -25.54
CA HIS A 184 -13.34 23.02 -25.55
C HIS A 184 -12.64 23.00 -26.91
N ILE A 185 -13.41 22.91 -27.98
CA ILE A 185 -12.88 23.01 -29.35
C ILE A 185 -12.20 24.37 -29.57
N LYS A 186 -12.83 25.47 -29.13
CA LYS A 186 -12.24 26.82 -29.21
C LYS A 186 -10.98 26.95 -28.35
N TYR A 187 -10.98 26.40 -27.14
CA TYR A 187 -9.86 26.41 -26.22
C TYR A 187 -8.68 25.58 -26.74
N LYS A 188 -8.95 24.40 -27.28
CA LYS A 188 -7.98 23.57 -28.02
C LYS A 188 -7.39 24.35 -29.18
N ASN A 189 -8.24 24.94 -30.01
CA ASN A 189 -7.79 25.78 -31.11
C ASN A 189 -6.95 26.95 -30.64
N TRP A 190 -7.33 27.65 -29.56
CA TRP A 190 -6.54 28.74 -28.99
C TRP A 190 -5.16 28.28 -28.50
N LEU A 191 -5.09 27.12 -27.81
CA LEU A 191 -3.84 26.52 -27.36
C LEU A 191 -2.90 26.16 -28.51
N PHE A 192 -3.43 25.70 -29.65
CA PHE A 192 -2.65 25.15 -30.77
C PHE A 192 -2.53 26.05 -32.02
N GLN A 193 -3.43 27.02 -32.26
CA GLN A 193 -3.49 27.83 -33.50
C GLN A 193 -2.60 29.07 -33.51
N PHE A 194 -2.12 29.57 -32.36
CA PHE A 194 -1.11 30.63 -32.34
C PHE A 194 0.31 30.08 -32.52
N ASN A 195 0.63 29.64 -33.76
CA ASN A 195 1.84 30.00 -34.53
C ASN A 195 2.40 28.90 -35.46
N LYS A 196 2.95 29.37 -36.59
CA LYS A 196 3.96 28.72 -37.45
C LYS A 196 5.31 28.42 -36.72
N SER A 197 5.36 28.24 -35.40
CA SER A 197 6.63 28.23 -34.65
C SER A 197 7.00 26.88 -34.00
N ASN A 198 8.33 26.68 -33.87
CA ASN A 198 9.08 25.47 -33.55
C ASN A 198 8.62 24.65 -32.32
N TYR A 199 8.84 23.33 -32.41
CA TYR A 199 8.75 22.24 -31.40
C TYR A 199 8.80 22.68 -29.93
N LYS A 200 9.84 23.42 -29.50
CA LYS A 200 10.03 23.81 -28.08
C LYS A 200 8.92 24.72 -27.51
N ASN A 201 8.09 25.34 -28.34
CA ASN A 201 7.07 26.31 -27.91
C ASN A 201 5.75 25.65 -27.47
N ILE A 202 5.34 24.51 -28.03
CA ILE A 202 4.06 23.86 -27.68
C ILE A 202 4.13 23.28 -26.28
N ARG A 203 5.20 22.55 -25.97
CA ARG A 203 5.42 21.96 -24.64
C ARG A 203 5.47 23.02 -23.53
N LYS A 204 6.20 24.13 -23.75
CA LYS A 204 6.24 25.24 -22.79
C LYS A 204 4.85 25.84 -22.55
N LYS A 205 4.05 26.05 -23.61
CA LYS A 205 2.67 26.57 -23.49
C LYS A 205 1.74 25.61 -22.74
N LEU A 206 1.83 24.31 -22.99
CA LEU A 206 1.03 23.32 -22.27
C LEU A 206 1.37 23.31 -20.78
N PHE A 207 2.66 23.40 -20.43
CA PHE A 207 3.08 23.54 -19.04
C PHE A 207 2.59 24.82 -18.36
N THR A 208 2.57 25.95 -19.07
CA THR A 208 2.11 27.23 -18.49
C THR A 208 0.60 27.26 -18.29
N HIS A 209 -0.18 26.68 -19.21
CA HIS A 209 -1.64 26.68 -19.13
C HIS A 209 -2.21 25.51 -18.31
N MET A 210 -1.44 24.43 -18.14
CA MET A 210 -1.79 23.26 -17.33
C MET A 210 -0.64 22.87 -16.40
N PRO A 211 -0.35 23.70 -15.38
CA PRO A 211 0.77 23.47 -14.48
C PRO A 211 0.48 22.33 -13.48
N ILE A 212 1.50 21.54 -13.18
CA ILE A 212 1.46 20.54 -12.10
C ILE A 212 1.45 21.21 -10.71
N TYR A 213 2.06 22.39 -10.60
CA TYR A 213 2.20 23.13 -9.35
C TYR A 213 1.01 24.04 -9.09
N THR A 214 0.59 24.16 -7.83
CA THR A 214 -0.39 25.16 -7.38
C THR A 214 0.31 26.30 -6.63
N ASN A 215 -0.10 27.53 -6.92
CA ASN A 215 0.34 28.72 -6.17
C ASN A 215 -0.45 28.91 -4.86
N SER A 216 -1.51 28.15 -4.63
CA SER A 216 -2.31 28.20 -3.40
C SER A 216 -1.69 27.37 -2.28
N ASP A 217 -1.43 28.01 -1.14
CA ASP A 217 -0.93 27.37 0.08
C ASP A 217 -2.02 26.74 0.94
N ILE A 218 -3.27 27.20 0.75
CA ILE A 218 -4.47 26.80 1.48
C ILE A 218 -5.27 25.83 0.59
N ILE A 219 -5.42 24.60 1.05
CA ILE A 219 -6.22 23.56 0.40
C ILE A 219 -7.22 23.09 1.45
N GLU A 220 -8.51 23.18 1.14
CA GLU A 220 -9.56 22.62 1.99
C GLU A 220 -9.40 21.10 2.08
N HIS A 221 -9.35 20.60 3.32
CA HIS A 221 -9.03 19.19 3.62
C HIS A 221 -9.98 18.21 2.94
N ASN A 222 -11.28 18.53 2.94
CA ASN A 222 -12.33 17.65 2.41
C ASN A 222 -12.19 17.45 0.91
N ASP A 223 -11.69 18.45 0.18
CA ASP A 223 -11.62 18.44 -1.28
C ASP A 223 -10.39 17.67 -1.81
N LEU A 224 -9.36 17.44 -0.98
CA LEU A 224 -8.14 16.72 -1.38
C LEU A 224 -8.40 15.22 -1.65
N PHE A 225 -9.32 14.61 -0.90
CA PHE A 225 -9.57 13.16 -0.95
C PHE A 225 -10.38 12.71 -2.17
N PHE A 226 -11.10 13.63 -2.80
CA PHE A 226 -11.98 13.33 -3.92
C PHE A 226 -11.42 13.91 -5.23
N THR A 227 -11.68 13.21 -6.33
CA THR A 227 -11.18 13.64 -7.65
C THR A 227 -11.88 14.91 -8.16
N THR A 228 -13.17 15.04 -7.87
CA THR A 228 -14.02 16.16 -8.28
C THR A 228 -14.49 16.96 -7.08
N ASN A 229 -14.75 18.25 -7.30
CA ASN A 229 -15.28 19.15 -6.28
C ASN A 229 -16.81 18.94 -6.13
N SER A 230 -17.43 19.63 -5.16
CA SER A 230 -18.87 19.55 -4.85
C SER A 230 -19.79 20.24 -5.89
N ASP A 231 -19.53 20.02 -7.19
CA ASP A 231 -20.34 20.51 -8.32
C ASP A 231 -20.60 19.39 -9.34
N ILE A 232 -21.87 19.02 -9.53
CA ILE A 232 -22.31 18.03 -10.53
C ILE A 232 -21.92 18.43 -11.96
N ASN A 233 -21.88 19.73 -12.27
CA ASN A 233 -21.54 20.18 -13.62
C ASN A 233 -20.09 19.87 -13.99
N SER A 234 -19.18 19.84 -13.01
CA SER A 234 -17.79 19.42 -13.22
C SER A 234 -17.70 17.94 -13.63
N MET A 235 -18.46 17.06 -12.99
CA MET A 235 -18.51 15.62 -13.32
C MET A 235 -19.09 15.41 -14.72
N LYS A 236 -20.18 16.10 -15.06
CA LYS A 236 -20.76 16.07 -16.42
C LYS A 236 -19.77 16.52 -17.49
N LYS A 237 -18.98 17.57 -17.23
CA LYS A 237 -17.94 18.04 -18.16
C LYS A 237 -16.90 16.96 -18.42
N LEU A 238 -16.47 16.22 -17.38
CA LEU A 238 -15.55 15.09 -17.53
C LEU A 238 -16.16 13.94 -18.35
N ASP A 239 -17.45 13.67 -18.22
CA ASP A 239 -18.12 12.66 -19.06
C ASP A 239 -18.17 13.07 -20.53
N TYR A 240 -18.51 14.32 -20.81
CA TYR A 240 -18.55 14.82 -22.17
C TYR A 240 -17.16 14.81 -22.81
N LEU A 241 -16.13 15.20 -22.05
CA LEU A 241 -14.73 15.15 -22.49
C LEU A 241 -14.27 13.72 -22.75
N SER A 242 -14.52 12.81 -21.81
CA SER A 242 -14.12 11.40 -21.96
C SER A 242 -14.83 10.75 -23.15
N ASN A 243 -16.12 10.99 -23.36
CA ASN A 243 -16.84 10.50 -24.53
C ASN A 243 -16.27 11.06 -25.85
N PHE A 244 -15.98 12.36 -25.91
CA PHE A 244 -15.41 13.00 -27.11
C PHE A 244 -14.14 12.29 -27.61
N TYR A 245 -13.27 11.87 -26.68
CA TYR A 245 -12.02 11.18 -26.95
C TYR A 245 -12.11 9.64 -26.97
N ASN A 246 -13.31 9.05 -27.00
CA ASN A 246 -13.55 7.60 -26.90
C ASN A 246 -13.05 6.95 -25.60
N LEU A 247 -12.94 7.73 -24.51
CA LEU A 247 -12.57 7.27 -23.17
C LEU A 247 -13.77 6.98 -22.26
N GLY A 248 -15.00 6.97 -22.82
CA GLY A 248 -16.24 6.79 -22.06
C GLY A 248 -16.30 5.49 -21.24
N ILE A 249 -15.76 4.38 -21.77
CA ILE A 249 -15.64 3.10 -21.05
C ILE A 249 -14.79 3.26 -19.79
N TYR A 250 -13.61 3.87 -19.90
CA TYR A 250 -12.71 4.06 -18.76
C TYR A 250 -13.30 4.96 -17.69
N ASN A 251 -14.02 6.01 -18.08
CA ASN A 251 -14.62 6.94 -17.12
C ASN A 251 -15.84 6.34 -16.41
N LEU A 252 -16.78 5.74 -17.15
CA LEU A 252 -18.02 5.21 -16.59
C LEU A 252 -17.80 3.92 -15.78
N ILE A 253 -17.03 2.97 -16.31
CA ILE A 253 -16.77 1.69 -15.63
C ILE A 253 -15.66 1.87 -14.59
N GLY A 254 -14.54 2.49 -14.98
CA GLY A 254 -13.35 2.66 -14.16
C GLY A 254 -12.22 1.70 -14.54
N SER A 255 -11.28 1.50 -13.61
CA SER A 255 -10.07 0.69 -13.81
C SER A 255 -10.13 -0.72 -13.25
N HIS A 256 -11.33 -1.24 -12.95
CA HIS A 256 -11.47 -2.60 -12.41
C HIS A 256 -11.01 -3.62 -13.45
N PHE A 257 -9.96 -4.39 -13.18
CA PHE A 257 -9.28 -5.21 -14.19
C PHE A 257 -10.20 -6.25 -14.87
N ILE A 258 -11.01 -6.97 -14.08
CA ILE A 258 -11.94 -7.98 -14.60
C ILE A 258 -13.04 -7.34 -15.46
N VAL A 259 -13.71 -6.33 -14.91
CA VAL A 259 -14.83 -5.64 -15.56
C VAL A 259 -14.37 -4.87 -16.80
N LEU A 260 -13.26 -4.15 -16.73
CA LEU A 260 -12.71 -3.39 -17.85
C LEU A 260 -12.30 -4.32 -18.99
N GLY A 261 -11.62 -5.43 -18.70
CA GLY A 261 -11.29 -6.45 -19.69
C GLY A 261 -12.53 -7.02 -20.39
N HIS A 262 -13.58 -7.32 -19.63
CA HIS A 262 -14.87 -7.76 -20.16
C HIS A 262 -15.47 -6.78 -21.17
N PHE A 263 -15.57 -5.49 -20.83
CA PHE A 263 -16.14 -4.49 -21.73
C PHE A 263 -15.25 -4.18 -22.94
N ILE A 264 -13.92 -4.23 -22.80
CA ILE A 264 -13.00 -4.07 -23.94
C ILE A 264 -13.15 -5.24 -24.93
N VAL A 265 -13.26 -6.47 -24.44
CA VAL A 265 -13.51 -7.65 -25.29
C VAL A 265 -14.85 -7.53 -26.04
N LEU A 266 -15.92 -7.08 -25.37
CA LEU A 266 -17.22 -6.84 -26.02
C LEU A 266 -17.15 -5.70 -27.06
N LYS A 267 -16.40 -4.63 -26.77
CA LYS A 267 -16.15 -3.54 -27.75
C LYS A 267 -15.43 -4.07 -28.99
N LEU A 268 -14.41 -4.91 -28.82
CA LEU A 268 -13.70 -5.55 -29.93
C LEU A 268 -14.59 -6.52 -30.72
N ALA A 269 -15.45 -7.28 -30.03
CA ALA A 269 -16.44 -8.15 -30.65
C ALA A 269 -17.38 -7.38 -31.59
N LEU A 270 -17.82 -6.18 -31.17
CA LEU A 270 -18.65 -5.31 -32.01
C LEU A 270 -17.86 -4.71 -33.18
N LYS A 271 -16.65 -4.19 -32.93
CA LYS A 271 -15.80 -3.53 -33.94
C LYS A 271 -15.43 -4.48 -35.09
N TYR A 272 -15.22 -5.77 -34.79
CA TYR A 272 -14.84 -6.80 -35.76
C TYR A 272 -15.86 -7.92 -35.92
N PHE A 273 -17.15 -7.60 -35.72
CA PHE A 273 -18.23 -8.59 -35.76
C PHE A 273 -18.21 -9.47 -37.02
N PHE A 274 -17.95 -8.86 -38.19
CA PHE A 274 -17.85 -9.55 -39.48
C PHE A 274 -16.74 -10.62 -39.50
N ARG A 275 -15.56 -10.32 -38.95
CA ARG A 275 -14.40 -11.23 -38.95
C ARG A 275 -14.59 -12.38 -37.97
N TYR A 276 -15.12 -12.09 -36.77
CA TYR A 276 -15.29 -13.10 -35.73
C TYR A 276 -16.49 -14.01 -35.97
N PHE A 277 -17.67 -13.47 -36.32
CA PHE A 277 -18.92 -14.22 -36.28
C PHE A 277 -19.57 -14.46 -37.64
N GLU A 278 -19.26 -13.66 -38.67
CA GLU A 278 -19.82 -13.87 -40.02
C GLU A 278 -18.89 -14.74 -40.87
N LEU A 279 -17.61 -14.36 -41.00
CA LEU A 279 -16.56 -15.12 -41.70
C LEU A 279 -15.94 -16.23 -40.85
N GLY A 280 -15.78 -16.01 -39.54
CA GLY A 280 -15.12 -16.97 -38.65
C GLY A 280 -13.62 -17.15 -38.91
N SER A 281 -12.94 -16.15 -39.47
CA SER A 281 -11.52 -16.22 -39.85
C SER A 281 -10.56 -16.06 -38.66
N VAL A 282 -11.03 -15.52 -37.54
CA VAL A 282 -10.25 -15.29 -36.31
C VAL A 282 -11.02 -15.91 -35.14
N LYS A 283 -10.28 -16.50 -34.19
CA LYS A 283 -10.87 -17.11 -33.00
C LYS A 283 -11.28 -16.06 -31.97
N PHE A 284 -12.49 -16.18 -31.42
CA PHE A 284 -13.00 -15.33 -30.34
C PHE A 284 -12.92 -16.07 -29.01
N TYR A 285 -12.47 -15.38 -27.95
CA TYR A 285 -12.47 -15.88 -26.59
C TYR A 285 -13.12 -14.85 -25.66
N SER A 286 -13.96 -15.31 -24.74
CA SER A 286 -14.49 -14.48 -23.67
C SER A 286 -13.41 -14.10 -22.65
N TRP A 287 -13.57 -12.97 -21.97
CA TRP A 287 -12.61 -12.52 -20.95
C TRP A 287 -12.48 -13.52 -19.79
N GLN A 288 -13.59 -14.13 -19.36
CA GLN A 288 -13.59 -15.17 -18.33
C GLN A 288 -12.73 -16.38 -18.75
N ASN A 289 -12.84 -16.82 -20.00
CA ASN A 289 -12.06 -17.95 -20.51
C ASN A 289 -10.58 -17.59 -20.66
N ILE A 290 -10.23 -16.36 -21.05
CA ILE A 290 -8.84 -15.89 -21.08
C ILE A 290 -8.18 -16.00 -19.69
N LEU A 291 -8.90 -15.69 -18.61
CA LEU A 291 -8.36 -15.74 -17.25
C LEU A 291 -8.16 -17.19 -16.74
N GLN A 292 -8.92 -18.15 -17.26
CA GLN A 292 -8.83 -19.57 -16.89
C GLN A 292 -7.50 -20.20 -17.33
N PHE A 293 -6.95 -19.76 -18.45
CA PHE A 293 -5.67 -20.27 -18.94
C PHE A 293 -4.51 -19.93 -17.99
N ASN A 294 -3.49 -20.78 -18.03
CA ASN A 294 -2.22 -20.57 -17.34
C ASN A 294 -1.59 -19.24 -17.73
N ILE A 295 -0.82 -18.65 -16.81
CA ILE A 295 -0.19 -17.31 -16.92
C ILE A 295 0.47 -17.06 -18.28
N SER A 296 1.17 -18.07 -18.83
CA SER A 296 1.85 -18.00 -20.13
C SER A 296 0.92 -18.11 -21.33
N ASP A 297 -0.12 -18.94 -21.24
CA ASP A 297 -1.03 -19.25 -22.34
C ASP A 297 -2.06 -18.12 -22.56
N ARG A 298 -2.36 -17.32 -21.55
CA ARG A 298 -3.20 -16.10 -21.70
C ARG A 298 -2.72 -15.20 -22.82
N PHE A 299 -1.41 -15.02 -22.95
CA PHE A 299 -0.81 -14.18 -24.01
C PHE A 299 -0.91 -14.83 -25.40
N LYS A 300 -0.79 -16.15 -25.50
CA LYS A 300 -1.01 -16.85 -26.78
C LYS A 300 -2.45 -16.71 -27.26
N VAL A 301 -3.39 -16.89 -26.33
CA VAL A 301 -4.82 -16.75 -26.59
C VAL A 301 -5.12 -15.32 -27.02
N LEU A 302 -4.48 -14.32 -26.40
CA LEU A 302 -4.58 -12.92 -26.82
C LEU A 302 -4.03 -12.70 -28.24
N ASP A 303 -2.87 -13.27 -28.59
CA ASP A 303 -2.29 -13.14 -29.93
C ASP A 303 -3.21 -13.74 -31.01
N LEU A 304 -3.82 -14.90 -30.74
CA LEU A 304 -4.82 -15.52 -31.62
C LEU A 304 -6.09 -14.66 -31.74
N PHE A 305 -6.57 -14.10 -30.63
CA PHE A 305 -7.70 -13.20 -30.59
C PHE A 305 -7.45 -11.92 -31.40
N CYS A 306 -6.25 -11.34 -31.29
CA CYS A 306 -5.85 -10.13 -32.00
C CYS A 306 -5.32 -10.38 -33.43
N ASN A 307 -5.34 -11.63 -33.91
CA ASN A 307 -4.83 -12.06 -35.21
C ASN A 307 -3.37 -11.62 -35.48
N ILE A 308 -2.51 -11.81 -34.49
CA ILE A 308 -1.08 -11.49 -34.57
C ILE A 308 -0.31 -12.77 -34.89
N SER A 309 0.45 -12.76 -35.99
CA SER A 309 1.37 -13.85 -36.34
C SER A 309 2.67 -13.72 -35.56
N GLY A 310 2.91 -14.60 -34.58
CA GLY A 310 4.16 -14.66 -33.82
C GLY A 310 4.58 -16.09 -33.52
N SER A 311 5.88 -16.38 -33.60
CA SER A 311 6.43 -17.64 -33.11
C SER A 311 6.43 -17.65 -31.59
N TYR A 312 5.86 -18.70 -30.98
CA TYR A 312 5.85 -18.85 -29.54
C TYR A 312 7.03 -19.69 -29.04
N GLU A 313 7.93 -19.06 -28.27
CA GLU A 313 9.03 -19.76 -27.60
C GLU A 313 8.76 -19.84 -26.09
N ALA A 314 8.45 -21.04 -25.59
CA ALA A 314 8.09 -21.25 -24.18
C ALA A 314 9.21 -20.90 -23.19
N ASN A 315 10.47 -20.92 -23.62
CA ASN A 315 11.63 -20.72 -22.75
C ASN A 315 11.96 -19.23 -22.50
N ILE A 316 11.29 -18.30 -23.19
CA ILE A 316 11.57 -16.87 -23.10
C ILE A 316 10.43 -16.13 -22.40
N LYS A 317 10.76 -15.22 -21.48
CA LYS A 317 9.76 -14.32 -20.86
C LYS A 317 9.02 -13.51 -21.94
N ARG A 318 7.69 -13.43 -21.85
CA ARG A 318 6.80 -12.71 -22.79
C ARG A 318 7.34 -11.33 -23.21
N ARG A 319 7.83 -10.51 -22.28
CA ARG A 319 8.39 -9.19 -22.59
C ARG A 319 9.55 -9.20 -23.59
N LYS A 320 10.45 -10.19 -23.50
CA LYS A 320 11.63 -10.27 -24.36
C LYS A 320 11.20 -10.74 -25.73
N GLN A 321 10.31 -11.73 -25.76
CA GLN A 321 9.70 -12.25 -26.97
C GLN A 321 8.94 -11.14 -27.73
N TYR A 322 8.05 -10.41 -27.05
CA TYR A 322 7.26 -9.33 -27.63
C TYR A 322 8.14 -8.26 -28.29
N LEU A 323 9.20 -7.81 -27.59
CA LEU A 323 10.16 -6.84 -28.11
C LEU A 323 11.01 -7.36 -29.28
N ASN A 324 11.34 -8.66 -29.30
CA ASN A 324 12.14 -9.26 -30.38
C ASN A 324 11.31 -9.46 -31.66
N SER A 325 10.03 -9.79 -31.51
CA SER A 325 9.13 -10.07 -32.63
C SER A 325 8.67 -8.82 -33.42
N ASN A 326 9.09 -7.61 -33.02
CA ASN A 326 8.63 -6.33 -33.59
C ASN A 326 7.09 -6.30 -33.80
N ILE A 327 6.34 -6.89 -32.88
CA ILE A 327 4.87 -6.89 -32.95
C ILE A 327 4.41 -5.45 -32.75
N ILE A 328 4.08 -4.79 -33.85
CA ILE A 328 3.29 -3.55 -33.81
C ILE A 328 1.85 -4.03 -33.87
N SER A 329 1.23 -4.23 -32.70
CA SER A 329 -0.20 -4.53 -32.68
C SER A 329 -0.94 -3.38 -33.38
N PRO A 330 -1.71 -3.64 -34.45
CA PRO A 330 -2.39 -2.57 -35.18
C PRO A 330 -3.51 -1.91 -34.35
N LEU A 331 -3.89 -2.52 -33.22
CA LEU A 331 -5.00 -2.13 -32.38
C LEU A 331 -4.54 -1.77 -30.96
N GLU A 332 -4.96 -0.59 -30.49
CA GLU A 332 -4.66 -0.15 -29.13
C GLU A 332 -5.47 -0.90 -28.07
N GLU A 333 -6.68 -1.36 -28.40
CA GLU A 333 -7.46 -2.19 -27.48
C GLU A 333 -6.72 -3.50 -27.14
N CYS A 334 -6.04 -4.12 -28.11
CA CYS A 334 -5.17 -5.27 -27.86
C CYS A 334 -3.96 -4.89 -26.98
N GLY A 335 -3.38 -3.70 -27.18
CA GLY A 335 -2.32 -3.17 -26.30
C GLY A 335 -2.80 -2.95 -24.86
N THR A 336 -4.04 -2.51 -24.67
CA THR A 336 -4.64 -2.37 -23.33
C THR A 336 -4.97 -3.71 -22.70
N LEU A 337 -5.40 -4.72 -23.47
CA LEU A 337 -5.61 -6.08 -22.97
C LEU A 337 -4.28 -6.74 -22.57
N GLU A 338 -3.20 -6.56 -23.35
CA GLU A 338 -1.85 -7.03 -22.99
C GLU A 338 -1.39 -6.40 -21.66
N PHE A 339 -1.64 -5.09 -21.47
CA PHE A 339 -1.37 -4.40 -20.20
C PHE A 339 -2.19 -5.02 -19.05
N LEU A 340 -3.50 -5.24 -19.24
CA LEU A 340 -4.36 -5.81 -18.19
C LEU A 340 -3.93 -7.24 -17.81
N ILE A 341 -3.59 -8.09 -18.78
CA ILE A 341 -3.12 -9.46 -18.52
C ILE A 341 -1.78 -9.43 -17.77
N ASN A 342 -0.83 -8.57 -18.18
CA ASN A 342 0.47 -8.48 -17.53
C ASN A 342 0.35 -8.13 -16.03
N TYR A 343 -0.48 -7.16 -15.68
CA TYR A 343 -0.67 -6.77 -14.28
C TYR A 343 -1.65 -7.68 -13.51
N PHE A 344 -2.57 -8.36 -14.18
CA PHE A 344 -3.34 -9.45 -13.55
C PHE A 344 -2.44 -10.64 -13.19
N ASN A 345 -1.47 -10.97 -14.05
CA ASN A 345 -0.44 -11.96 -13.75
C ASN A 345 0.43 -11.51 -12.57
N ALA A 346 0.80 -10.23 -12.51
CA ALA A 346 1.51 -9.68 -11.35
C ALA A 346 0.69 -9.79 -10.06
N TYR A 347 -0.61 -9.46 -10.10
CA TYR A 347 -1.54 -9.65 -8.98
C TYR A 347 -1.57 -11.11 -8.47
N GLN A 348 -1.71 -12.07 -9.39
CA GLN A 348 -1.70 -13.50 -9.06
C GLN A 348 -0.37 -13.91 -8.39
N MET A 349 0.75 -13.43 -8.90
CA MET A 349 2.08 -13.72 -8.34
C MET A 349 2.29 -13.10 -6.96
N GLU A 350 1.87 -11.85 -6.75
CA GLU A 350 1.96 -11.20 -5.44
C GLU A 350 1.15 -11.97 -4.38
N LEU A 351 -0.08 -12.38 -4.70
CA LEU A 351 -0.88 -13.19 -3.79
C LEU A 351 -0.20 -14.51 -3.43
N TYR A 352 0.45 -15.18 -4.38
CA TYR A 352 1.19 -16.42 -4.11
C TYR A 352 2.43 -16.18 -3.24
N VAL A 353 3.16 -15.08 -3.45
CA VAL A 353 4.31 -14.72 -2.60
C VAL A 353 3.87 -14.52 -1.16
N TYR A 354 2.80 -13.78 -0.93
CA TYR A 354 2.27 -13.58 0.41
C TYR A 354 1.68 -14.86 1.01
N ALA A 355 1.04 -15.70 0.20
CA ALA A 355 0.53 -16.99 0.69
C ALA A 355 1.68 -17.91 1.15
N ASN A 356 2.79 -17.93 0.41
CA ASN A 356 4.00 -18.65 0.82
C ASN A 356 4.60 -18.11 2.14
N GLN A 357 4.49 -16.80 2.41
CA GLN A 357 4.90 -16.22 3.70
C GLN A 357 4.05 -16.73 4.88
N ILE A 358 2.81 -17.16 4.63
CA ILE A 358 1.89 -17.70 5.63
C ILE A 358 1.94 -19.24 5.66
N ASN A 359 3.02 -19.83 5.13
CA ASN A 359 3.26 -21.28 5.05
C ASN A 359 2.25 -22.05 4.17
N LEU A 360 1.51 -21.37 3.29
CA LEU A 360 0.74 -22.03 2.23
C LEU A 360 1.66 -22.22 1.01
N ASN A 361 2.23 -23.42 0.86
CA ASN A 361 3.13 -23.73 -0.25
C ASN A 361 2.39 -23.84 -1.59
N ILE A 362 2.17 -22.70 -2.26
CA ILE A 362 1.68 -22.65 -3.64
C ILE A 362 2.88 -22.73 -4.58
N GLN A 363 2.93 -23.80 -5.37
CA GLN A 363 3.79 -23.85 -6.54
C GLN A 363 3.11 -23.10 -7.70
N ILE A 364 3.86 -22.22 -8.38
CA ILE A 364 3.36 -21.27 -9.39
C ILE A 364 2.74 -21.96 -10.61
N LEU A 365 3.14 -23.20 -10.90
CA LEU A 365 2.70 -24.00 -12.06
C LEU A 365 1.73 -25.13 -11.70
N LEU A 366 1.11 -25.09 -10.50
CA LEU A 366 0.05 -26.05 -10.19
C LEU A 366 -1.13 -25.84 -11.13
N GLU A 367 -1.75 -26.95 -11.54
CA GLU A 367 -3.05 -26.87 -12.18
C GLU A 367 -4.05 -26.16 -11.27
N ASN A 368 -4.99 -25.42 -11.87
CA ASN A 368 -5.96 -24.60 -11.12
C ASN A 368 -6.79 -25.44 -10.13
N ASN A 369 -7.05 -26.71 -10.46
CA ASN A 369 -7.74 -27.67 -9.58
C ASN A 369 -6.89 -28.01 -8.35
N HIS A 370 -5.62 -28.37 -8.53
CA HIS A 370 -4.71 -28.67 -7.41
C HIS A 370 -4.50 -27.47 -6.48
N LEU A 371 -4.51 -26.25 -7.04
CA LEU A 371 -4.41 -25.03 -6.24
C LEU A 371 -5.64 -24.84 -5.35
N LYS A 372 -6.83 -25.15 -5.87
CA LYS A 372 -8.09 -25.16 -5.12
C LYS A 372 -8.02 -26.16 -3.96
N ASP A 373 -7.61 -27.39 -4.25
CA ASP A 373 -7.55 -28.47 -3.25
C ASP A 373 -6.57 -28.11 -2.12
N LYS A 374 -5.33 -27.70 -2.46
CA LYS A 374 -4.34 -27.28 -1.45
C LYS A 374 -4.80 -26.10 -0.59
N PHE A 375 -5.54 -25.16 -1.17
CA PHE A 375 -6.06 -24.03 -0.40
C PHE A 375 -7.12 -24.48 0.60
N PHE A 376 -8.05 -25.34 0.20
CA PHE A 376 -9.08 -25.85 1.10
C PHE A 376 -8.50 -26.82 2.14
N ASP A 377 -7.52 -27.63 1.78
CA ASP A 377 -6.76 -28.47 2.72
C ASP A 377 -6.11 -27.59 3.79
N PHE A 378 -5.48 -26.49 3.38
CA PHE A 378 -4.88 -25.56 4.31
C PHE A 378 -5.94 -24.89 5.19
N MET A 379 -7.01 -24.35 4.63
CA MET A 379 -7.99 -23.59 5.43
C MET A 379 -8.84 -24.48 6.33
N CYS A 380 -9.14 -25.71 5.90
CA CYS A 380 -10.20 -26.53 6.49
C CYS A 380 -9.78 -27.96 6.85
N ASN A 381 -8.49 -28.31 6.78
CA ASN A 381 -7.98 -29.62 7.19
C ASN A 381 -8.67 -30.80 6.47
N ASN A 382 -8.64 -30.80 5.13
CA ASN A 382 -9.07 -31.89 4.21
C ASN A 382 -10.57 -31.98 3.84
N TYR A 383 -11.32 -30.88 3.85
CA TYR A 383 -12.66 -30.82 3.23
C TYR A 383 -12.58 -30.23 1.81
N GLU A 384 -13.20 -30.87 0.81
CA GLU A 384 -13.17 -30.43 -0.61
C GLU A 384 -13.75 -29.01 -0.84
N ASN A 385 -14.72 -28.59 -0.02
CA ASN A 385 -15.23 -27.22 0.02
C ASN A 385 -15.72 -26.91 1.44
N CYS A 386 -15.41 -25.72 1.94
CA CYS A 386 -15.82 -25.27 3.27
C CYS A 386 -16.08 -23.76 3.29
N ASN A 387 -16.84 -23.31 4.28
CA ASN A 387 -16.94 -21.88 4.58
C ASN A 387 -15.65 -21.39 5.24
N ILE A 388 -14.79 -20.67 4.49
CA ILE A 388 -13.49 -20.21 5.00
C ILE A 388 -13.62 -19.30 6.23
N TYR A 389 -14.73 -18.57 6.37
CA TYR A 389 -14.92 -17.61 7.47
C TYR A 389 -15.13 -18.29 8.82
N GLU A 390 -15.56 -19.55 8.84
CA GLU A 390 -15.77 -20.33 10.06
C GLU A 390 -14.55 -21.14 10.47
N SER A 391 -13.54 -21.24 9.60
CA SER A 391 -12.33 -22.01 9.84
C SER A 391 -11.50 -21.47 11.01
N ASP A 392 -10.83 -22.37 11.72
CA ASP A 392 -9.96 -22.01 12.84
C ASP A 392 -8.81 -21.10 12.40
N LYS A 393 -8.27 -21.30 11.19
CA LYS A 393 -7.21 -20.43 10.66
C LYS A 393 -7.69 -19.00 10.45
N PHE A 394 -8.88 -18.82 9.89
CA PHE A 394 -9.45 -17.49 9.70
C PHE A 394 -9.79 -16.82 11.04
N LYS A 395 -10.34 -17.57 12.00
CA LYS A 395 -10.69 -17.07 13.35
C LYS A 395 -9.47 -16.78 14.23
N ASN A 396 -8.40 -17.57 14.14
CA ASN A 396 -7.17 -17.30 14.89
C ASN A 396 -6.55 -15.95 14.54
N GLU A 397 -6.70 -15.52 13.28
CA GLU A 397 -6.27 -14.20 12.83
C GLU A 397 -7.36 -13.11 13.06
N TYR A 398 -8.63 -13.53 13.11
CA TYR A 398 -9.80 -12.69 13.36
C TYR A 398 -10.46 -12.96 14.74
N ASN A 399 -10.06 -12.20 15.76
CA ASN A 399 -10.73 -12.29 17.07
C ASN A 399 -12.17 -11.74 17.00
N GLU A 400 -13.16 -12.63 17.17
CA GLU A 400 -14.61 -12.33 17.22
C GLU A 400 -15.03 -11.31 18.32
N ILE A 401 -14.12 -10.93 19.23
CA ILE A 401 -14.38 -10.11 20.42
C ILE A 401 -15.07 -8.77 20.08
N VAL A 402 -14.90 -8.24 18.87
CA VAL A 402 -15.50 -6.96 18.45
C VAL A 402 -17.02 -7.06 18.17
N LEU A 403 -17.58 -8.27 18.01
CA LEU A 403 -18.89 -8.41 17.35
C LEU A 403 -20.12 -8.48 18.24
N LYS A 404 -20.00 -8.80 19.53
CA LYS A 404 -21.18 -9.03 20.36
C LYS A 404 -21.92 -7.78 20.83
N LYS A 405 -21.39 -6.56 20.64
CA LYS A 405 -21.97 -5.35 21.26
C LYS A 405 -22.87 -4.48 20.37
N ASN A 406 -22.76 -4.50 19.04
CA ASN A 406 -23.39 -3.47 18.20
C ASN A 406 -24.10 -3.98 16.91
N GLU A 407 -24.81 -5.10 16.91
CA GLU A 407 -25.60 -5.49 15.71
C GLU A 407 -27.06 -4.98 15.80
N LYS A 408 -27.36 -3.87 15.09
CA LYS A 408 -28.74 -3.49 14.69
C LYS A 408 -29.15 -4.08 13.32
N ASN A 409 -28.21 -4.71 12.61
CA ASN A 409 -28.41 -5.19 11.24
C ASN A 409 -28.80 -6.66 11.23
N GLU A 410 -30.09 -6.94 11.41
CA GLU A 410 -30.66 -8.29 11.28
C GLU A 410 -30.85 -8.66 9.80
N PHE A 411 -29.76 -9.09 9.15
CA PHE A 411 -29.89 -9.92 7.95
C PHE A 411 -30.48 -11.28 8.37
N LEU A 412 -31.49 -11.78 7.64
CA LEU A 412 -32.23 -13.00 7.95
C LEU A 412 -31.32 -14.13 8.46
N LYS A 413 -31.42 -14.44 9.77
CA LYS A 413 -30.67 -15.48 10.49
C LYS A 413 -30.87 -16.90 9.93
N GLY A 414 -31.85 -17.11 9.04
CA GLY A 414 -32.27 -18.44 8.55
C GLY A 414 -31.29 -19.19 7.64
N ILE A 415 -30.24 -18.55 7.10
CA ILE A 415 -29.24 -19.23 6.23
C ILE A 415 -27.98 -19.66 7.02
N TYR A 416 -27.79 -19.15 8.24
CA TYR A 416 -26.59 -19.41 9.05
C TYR A 416 -26.55 -20.81 9.68
N SER A 417 -27.65 -21.56 9.66
CA SER A 417 -27.81 -22.77 10.48
C SER A 417 -27.34 -24.08 9.84
N LYS A 418 -26.71 -24.06 8.66
CA LYS A 418 -26.08 -25.26 8.07
C LYS A 418 -24.65 -24.96 7.63
N SER A 419 -23.71 -25.05 8.57
CA SER A 419 -22.26 -24.91 8.33
C SER A 419 -21.67 -26.02 7.46
N TYR A 420 -22.40 -27.11 7.22
CA TYR A 420 -22.01 -28.21 6.33
C TYR A 420 -22.80 -28.19 5.02
N GLY A 421 -22.10 -28.13 3.88
CA GLY A 421 -22.67 -28.26 2.53
C GLY A 421 -22.92 -26.97 1.75
N ILE A 422 -22.54 -25.79 2.27
CA ILE A 422 -22.65 -24.53 1.51
C ILE A 422 -21.42 -24.33 0.62
N ASN A 423 -21.65 -24.06 -0.67
CA ASN A 423 -20.58 -23.72 -1.62
C ASN A 423 -19.76 -22.51 -1.12
N ALA A 424 -18.43 -22.65 -1.04
CA ALA A 424 -17.50 -21.61 -0.60
C ALA A 424 -17.58 -20.31 -1.43
N PHE A 425 -18.01 -20.41 -2.69
CA PHE A 425 -18.20 -19.28 -3.59
C PHE A 425 -19.60 -18.64 -3.49
N ASN A 426 -20.40 -18.97 -2.47
CA ASN A 426 -21.75 -18.41 -2.32
C ASN A 426 -21.71 -16.88 -2.16
N ILE A 427 -22.30 -16.20 -3.14
CA ILE A 427 -22.39 -14.73 -3.23
C ILE A 427 -22.98 -14.11 -1.97
N TYR A 428 -24.00 -14.75 -1.37
CA TYR A 428 -24.67 -14.21 -0.18
C TYR A 428 -23.73 -14.11 1.01
N ILE A 429 -23.02 -15.20 1.31
CA ILE A 429 -22.11 -15.28 2.45
C ILE A 429 -20.93 -14.34 2.23
N ASN A 430 -20.28 -14.43 1.06
CA ASN A 430 -19.11 -13.61 0.76
C ASN A 430 -19.43 -12.11 0.81
N PHE A 431 -20.57 -11.69 0.24
CA PHE A 431 -20.99 -10.30 0.29
C PHE A 431 -21.36 -9.84 1.70
N LEU A 432 -22.02 -10.69 2.49
CA LEU A 432 -22.37 -10.36 3.87
C LEU A 432 -21.13 -10.16 4.74
N TYR A 433 -20.18 -11.10 4.70
CA TYR A 433 -18.92 -10.99 5.46
C TYR A 433 -18.12 -9.76 5.01
N PHE A 434 -18.14 -9.43 3.71
CA PHE A 434 -17.55 -8.22 3.18
C PHE A 434 -18.21 -6.95 3.77
N ILE A 435 -19.55 -6.88 3.75
CA ILE A 435 -20.30 -5.73 4.24
C ILE A 435 -20.21 -5.57 5.77
N LYS A 436 -20.08 -6.64 6.53
CA LYS A 436 -19.96 -6.51 7.98
C LYS A 436 -18.52 -6.35 8.46
N TYR A 437 -17.57 -7.13 7.95
CA TYR A 437 -16.29 -7.34 8.65
C TYR A 437 -15.03 -6.93 7.87
N TYR A 438 -15.10 -6.70 6.55
CA TYR A 438 -13.91 -6.40 5.75
C TYR A 438 -13.08 -5.20 6.25
N SER A 439 -13.73 -4.20 6.86
CA SER A 439 -13.04 -3.04 7.46
C SER A 439 -12.19 -3.36 8.69
N TYR A 440 -12.44 -4.48 9.34
CA TYR A 440 -11.75 -4.95 10.56
C TYR A 440 -10.72 -6.05 10.28
N TYR A 441 -10.64 -6.52 9.03
CA TYR A 441 -9.74 -7.59 8.66
C TYR A 441 -8.27 -7.17 8.72
N ASN A 442 -7.46 -8.12 9.16
CA ASN A 442 -6.01 -8.07 9.06
C ASN A 442 -5.57 -8.35 7.61
N LYS A 443 -4.30 -8.14 7.30
CA LYS A 443 -3.74 -8.36 5.96
C LYS A 443 -3.94 -9.79 5.48
N ASN A 444 -3.73 -10.77 6.35
CA ASN A 444 -3.89 -12.20 6.03
C ASN A 444 -5.34 -12.56 5.71
N ASN A 445 -6.31 -12.12 6.51
CA ASN A 445 -7.74 -12.30 6.22
C ASN A 445 -8.15 -11.72 4.86
N ILE A 446 -7.65 -10.52 4.54
CA ILE A 446 -7.87 -9.91 3.22
C ILE A 446 -7.26 -10.81 2.14
N LEU A 447 -6.04 -11.29 2.33
CA LEU A 447 -5.39 -12.22 1.40
C LEU A 447 -6.22 -13.49 1.17
N TYR A 448 -6.75 -14.12 2.21
CA TYR A 448 -7.57 -15.33 2.06
C TYR A 448 -8.84 -15.09 1.25
N VAL A 449 -9.52 -13.96 1.45
CA VAL A 449 -10.71 -13.58 0.67
C VAL A 449 -10.38 -13.39 -0.81
N HIS A 450 -9.27 -12.71 -1.10
CA HIS A 450 -8.83 -12.49 -2.48
C HIS A 450 -8.33 -13.78 -3.14
N LEU A 451 -7.62 -14.64 -2.41
CA LEU A 451 -7.14 -15.92 -2.91
C LEU A 451 -8.30 -16.88 -3.20
N LEU A 452 -9.31 -16.96 -2.31
CA LEU A 452 -10.55 -17.68 -2.58
C LEU A 452 -11.20 -17.19 -3.88
N ASN A 453 -11.38 -15.88 -4.03
CA ASN A 453 -12.00 -15.33 -5.24
C ASN A 453 -11.17 -15.64 -6.51
N LEU A 454 -9.85 -15.50 -6.45
CA LEU A 454 -8.95 -15.83 -7.55
C LEU A 454 -9.05 -17.31 -7.95
N ILE A 455 -9.07 -18.24 -6.98
CA ILE A 455 -9.23 -19.67 -7.22
C ILE A 455 -10.52 -19.96 -7.99
N GLY A 456 -11.61 -19.30 -7.61
CA GLY A 456 -12.88 -19.46 -8.33
C GLY A 456 -12.81 -18.95 -9.78
N ILE A 457 -12.15 -17.80 -10.02
CA ILE A 457 -11.97 -17.26 -11.37
C ILE A 457 -11.11 -18.17 -12.24
N LEU A 458 -10.00 -18.70 -11.69
CA LEU A 458 -9.10 -19.60 -12.41
C LEU A 458 -9.76 -20.93 -12.79
N ASN A 459 -10.79 -21.36 -12.04
CA ASN A 459 -11.58 -22.55 -12.32
C ASN A 459 -12.85 -22.28 -13.15
N GLY A 460 -13.09 -21.01 -13.54
CA GLY A 460 -14.24 -20.63 -14.37
C GLY A 460 -15.58 -20.51 -13.62
N ASP A 461 -15.59 -20.43 -12.28
CA ASP A 461 -16.83 -20.29 -11.51
C ASP A 461 -17.46 -18.89 -11.70
N SER A 462 -18.69 -18.85 -12.23
CA SER A 462 -19.43 -17.63 -12.48
C SER A 462 -19.72 -16.81 -11.21
N LYS A 463 -19.85 -17.48 -10.04
CA LYS A 463 -20.10 -16.82 -8.75
C LYS A 463 -18.89 -16.04 -8.26
N ALA A 464 -17.68 -16.57 -8.49
CA ALA A 464 -16.45 -15.88 -8.18
C ALA A 464 -16.23 -14.68 -9.11
N TYR A 465 -16.54 -14.85 -10.40
CA TYR A 465 -16.52 -13.76 -11.38
C TYR A 465 -17.45 -12.60 -10.97
N VAL A 466 -18.68 -12.88 -10.54
CA VAL A 466 -19.62 -11.86 -10.02
C VAL A 466 -19.17 -11.28 -8.68
N SER A 467 -18.67 -12.12 -7.77
CA SER A 467 -18.17 -11.65 -6.46
C SER A 467 -16.95 -10.74 -6.58
N SER A 468 -16.20 -10.81 -7.67
CA SER A 468 -15.03 -9.96 -7.90
C SER A 468 -15.37 -8.48 -8.04
N ILE A 469 -16.59 -8.14 -8.50
CA ILE A 469 -17.00 -6.76 -8.87
C ILE A 469 -16.88 -5.76 -7.70
N TYR A 470 -17.15 -6.21 -6.48
CA TYR A 470 -17.08 -5.38 -5.28
C TYR A 470 -15.75 -5.50 -4.53
N LEU A 471 -14.85 -6.40 -4.93
CA LEU A 471 -13.58 -6.59 -4.23
C LEU A 471 -12.58 -5.50 -4.62
N PRO A 472 -12.06 -4.72 -3.65
CA PRO A 472 -11.28 -3.52 -3.96
C PRO A 472 -9.88 -3.85 -4.53
N GLY A 473 -9.40 -5.08 -4.30
CA GLY A 473 -8.14 -5.60 -4.84
C GLY A 473 -8.04 -5.49 -6.36
N TYR A 474 -9.14 -5.63 -7.11
CA TYR A 474 -9.12 -5.54 -8.57
C TYR A 474 -9.10 -4.12 -9.12
N TYR A 475 -9.23 -3.10 -8.26
CA TYR A 475 -9.03 -1.69 -8.61
C TYR A 475 -7.59 -1.26 -8.37
N ASN A 476 -6.98 -1.68 -7.25
CA ASN A 476 -5.68 -1.19 -6.81
C ASN A 476 -4.47 -1.93 -7.43
N ILE A 477 -4.69 -2.92 -8.29
CA ILE A 477 -3.64 -3.56 -9.12
C ILE A 477 -2.80 -2.51 -9.85
N ILE A 478 -3.42 -1.41 -10.30
CA ILE A 478 -2.73 -0.35 -11.04
C ILE A 478 -1.55 0.26 -10.27
N GLN A 479 -1.52 0.17 -8.94
CA GLN A 479 -0.41 0.65 -8.12
C GLN A 479 0.91 -0.08 -8.45
N LEU A 480 0.85 -1.37 -8.82
CA LEU A 480 2.02 -2.16 -9.23
C LEU A 480 2.70 -1.63 -10.49
N SER A 481 1.99 -0.83 -11.28
CA SER A 481 2.53 -0.29 -12.52
C SER A 481 3.56 0.82 -12.32
N PHE A 482 3.69 1.37 -11.12
CA PHE A 482 4.56 2.53 -10.82
C PHE A 482 5.86 2.12 -10.10
N ASP A 483 6.67 1.33 -10.76
CA ASP A 483 7.92 0.75 -10.30
C ASP A 483 9.17 1.52 -10.78
N GLU A 484 9.00 2.48 -11.69
CA GLU A 484 10.08 3.28 -12.26
C GLU A 484 10.70 4.28 -11.27
N LYS A 485 12.02 4.50 -11.35
CA LYS A 485 12.73 5.52 -10.55
C LYS A 485 12.62 6.88 -11.24
N SER A 486 11.40 7.34 -11.46
CA SER A 486 11.10 8.62 -12.10
C SER A 486 10.33 9.53 -11.14
N GLU A 487 10.45 10.83 -11.38
CA GLU A 487 9.64 11.84 -10.71
C GLU A 487 8.26 11.96 -11.38
N LEU A 488 7.28 12.51 -10.67
CA LEU A 488 5.93 12.74 -11.23
C LEU A 488 5.94 13.80 -12.35
N THR A 489 6.85 14.76 -12.24
CA THR A 489 7.16 15.77 -13.27
C THR A 489 7.62 15.12 -14.58
N GLU A 490 8.51 14.12 -14.50
CA GLU A 490 9.01 13.38 -15.67
C GLU A 490 7.94 12.55 -16.36
N LEU A 491 7.05 11.91 -15.59
CA LEU A 491 5.92 11.16 -16.16
C LEU A 491 4.92 12.08 -16.88
N TYR A 492 4.60 13.23 -16.29
CA TYR A 492 3.76 14.23 -16.95
C TYR A 492 4.42 14.81 -18.20
N ASP A 493 5.73 15.02 -18.15
CA ASP A 493 6.53 15.41 -19.31
C ASP A 493 6.40 14.42 -20.48
N ASN A 494 6.34 13.12 -20.20
CA ASN A 494 6.15 12.10 -21.23
C ASN A 494 4.73 12.13 -21.83
N LEU A 495 3.71 12.40 -21.02
CA LEU A 495 2.34 12.62 -21.51
C LEU A 495 2.29 13.82 -22.47
N LEU A 496 2.92 14.93 -22.11
CA LEU A 496 2.96 16.11 -22.98
C LEU A 496 3.70 15.85 -24.30
N LYS A 497 4.80 15.09 -24.26
CA LYS A 497 5.48 14.61 -25.48
C LYS A 497 4.56 13.73 -26.32
N CYS A 498 3.72 12.89 -25.71
CA CYS A 498 2.75 12.09 -26.45
C CYS A 498 1.80 12.98 -27.25
N VAL A 499 1.15 13.95 -26.60
CA VAL A 499 0.22 14.90 -27.25
C VAL A 499 0.92 15.71 -28.35
N GLU A 500 2.14 16.16 -28.09
CA GLU A 500 2.95 16.88 -29.07
C GLU A 500 3.21 16.04 -30.34
N THR A 501 3.65 14.79 -30.19
CA THR A 501 3.91 13.92 -31.34
C THR A 501 2.64 13.60 -32.15
N CYS A 502 1.51 13.48 -31.47
CA CYS A 502 0.21 13.26 -32.10
C CYS A 502 -0.21 14.46 -32.96
N TYR A 503 -0.09 15.68 -32.43
CA TYR A 503 -0.41 16.90 -33.16
C TYR A 503 0.47 17.10 -34.41
N MET A 504 1.74 16.68 -34.37
CA MET A 504 2.64 16.76 -35.52
C MET A 504 2.28 15.78 -36.65
N LYS A 505 1.87 14.56 -36.30
CA LYS A 505 1.44 13.56 -37.30
C LYS A 505 0.22 14.07 -38.09
N ASP A 506 -0.68 14.79 -37.42
CA ASP A 506 -1.86 15.38 -38.06
C ASP A 506 -1.54 16.58 -38.97
N LYS A 507 -0.61 17.47 -38.57
CA LYS A 507 -0.17 18.59 -39.43
C LYS A 507 0.43 18.13 -40.76
N ASN A 508 1.08 16.96 -40.79
CA ASN A 508 1.69 16.41 -41.99
C ASN A 508 0.66 15.78 -42.95
N ARG A 509 -0.57 15.50 -42.48
CA ARG A 509 -1.70 15.07 -43.31
C ARG A 509 -2.49 16.28 -43.80
N LYS A 510 -1.97 17.01 -44.80
CA LYS A 510 -2.77 18.00 -45.54
C LYS A 510 -3.91 17.27 -46.27
N VAL A 511 -5.16 17.68 -46.05
CA VAL A 511 -6.34 17.25 -46.83
C VAL A 511 -7.00 18.52 -47.42
N PRO A 512 -7.58 18.45 -48.64
CA PRO A 512 -7.87 19.61 -49.48
C PRO A 512 -8.94 20.54 -48.90
N ASN A 513 -8.87 21.80 -49.34
CA ASN A 513 -9.82 22.87 -49.06
C ASN A 513 -11.30 22.42 -49.13
N VAL A 514 -11.97 22.36 -47.98
CA VAL A 514 -13.44 22.42 -47.89
C VAL A 514 -13.80 23.43 -46.80
N LYS A 515 -14.70 24.36 -47.13
CA LYS A 515 -14.92 25.68 -46.50
C LYS A 515 -15.62 25.69 -45.12
N ASP A 516 -15.83 24.57 -44.44
CA ASP A 516 -16.47 24.56 -43.11
C ASP A 516 -15.52 24.14 -41.98
N SER A 517 -15.02 25.12 -41.24
CA SER A 517 -14.05 24.92 -40.15
C SER A 517 -14.63 24.28 -38.87
N ILE A 518 -15.96 24.27 -38.72
CA ILE A 518 -16.66 23.76 -37.52
C ILE A 518 -17.07 22.29 -37.67
N LEU A 519 -17.27 21.80 -38.90
CA LEU A 519 -17.62 20.41 -39.23
C LEU A 519 -16.39 19.51 -39.44
N ASN A 520 -15.18 20.10 -39.48
CA ASN A 520 -13.91 19.40 -39.75
C ASN A 520 -13.19 18.85 -38.49
N PHE A 521 -13.86 18.70 -37.35
CA PHE A 521 -13.28 18.01 -36.19
C PHE A 521 -13.38 16.49 -36.35
N LYS A 522 -12.53 15.92 -37.20
CA LYS A 522 -12.27 14.48 -37.15
C LYS A 522 -11.52 14.15 -35.85
N LYS A 523 -11.96 13.09 -35.18
CA LYS A 523 -11.14 12.36 -34.19
C LYS A 523 -9.79 12.04 -34.84
N TYR A 524 -8.69 12.01 -34.08
CA TYR A 524 -7.44 11.48 -34.64
C TYR A 524 -7.73 10.07 -35.17
N ASP A 525 -7.23 9.74 -36.36
CA ASP A 525 -7.35 8.38 -36.90
C ASP A 525 -6.64 7.36 -35.97
N SER A 526 -5.65 7.81 -35.19
CA SER A 526 -4.96 6.98 -34.19
C SER A 526 -5.61 7.08 -32.81
N GLU A 527 -6.03 5.92 -32.27
CA GLU A 527 -6.65 5.79 -30.95
C GLU A 527 -5.72 6.20 -29.79
N ILE A 528 -4.40 5.98 -29.89
CA ILE A 528 -3.41 6.47 -28.90
C ILE A 528 -3.50 7.98 -28.72
N CYS A 529 -3.64 8.71 -29.82
CA CYS A 529 -3.62 10.17 -29.78
C CYS A 529 -4.90 10.72 -29.16
N ASN A 530 -6.05 10.10 -29.44
CA ASN A 530 -7.29 10.38 -28.73
C ASN A 530 -7.12 10.10 -27.22
N MET A 531 -6.44 9.01 -26.87
CA MET A 531 -6.16 8.67 -25.49
C MET A 531 -5.21 9.67 -24.81
N CYS A 532 -4.04 9.98 -25.37
CA CYS A 532 -3.12 10.96 -24.80
C CYS A 532 -3.75 12.35 -24.63
N GLU A 533 -4.43 12.88 -25.66
CA GLU A 533 -5.10 14.17 -25.54
C GLU A 533 -6.27 14.11 -24.53
N GLY A 534 -7.08 13.05 -24.59
CA GLY A 534 -8.19 12.85 -23.67
C GLY A 534 -7.74 12.73 -22.21
N THR A 535 -6.63 12.04 -21.94
CA THR A 535 -6.05 11.97 -20.59
C THR A 535 -5.54 13.31 -20.12
N LEU A 536 -4.85 14.09 -20.96
CA LEU A 536 -4.38 15.43 -20.59
C LEU A 536 -5.53 16.33 -20.15
N PHE A 537 -6.62 16.37 -20.91
CA PHE A 537 -7.80 17.16 -20.58
C PHE A 537 -8.64 16.57 -19.44
N TYR A 538 -8.69 15.26 -19.27
CA TYR A 538 -9.39 14.62 -18.15
C TYR A 538 -8.72 14.99 -16.82
N ILE A 539 -7.40 14.91 -16.79
CA ILE A 539 -6.59 15.12 -15.59
C ILE A 539 -6.55 16.60 -15.19
N ASN A 540 -6.55 17.50 -16.17
CA ASN A 540 -6.50 18.95 -15.97
C ASN A 540 -7.87 19.65 -16.12
N GLY A 541 -8.95 18.90 -16.35
CA GLY A 541 -10.26 19.46 -16.68
C GLY A 541 -10.97 19.99 -15.44
N GLN A 542 -10.98 21.32 -15.23
CA GLN A 542 -11.77 21.97 -14.17
C GLN A 542 -12.36 23.31 -14.57
N ASN A 543 -13.34 23.76 -13.75
CA ASN A 543 -13.94 25.09 -13.79
C ASN A 543 -12.91 26.15 -13.33
N GLU A 544 -13.08 27.39 -13.79
CA GLU A 544 -12.26 28.55 -13.43
C GLU A 544 -12.10 28.62 -11.88
N ASN A 545 -10.85 28.55 -11.40
CA ASN A 545 -10.37 28.68 -10.00
C ASN A 545 -10.17 27.41 -9.12
N ASN A 546 -10.47 26.19 -9.57
CA ASN A 546 -10.30 24.97 -8.74
C ASN A 546 -8.98 24.20 -9.00
N ILE A 547 -8.57 23.37 -8.03
CA ILE A 547 -7.34 22.53 -8.10
C ILE A 547 -7.59 21.21 -8.83
N THR A 548 -6.86 20.96 -9.92
CA THR A 548 -7.00 19.77 -10.80
C THR A 548 -6.68 18.43 -10.11
N ILE A 549 -7.10 17.32 -10.71
CA ILE A 549 -6.83 15.96 -10.19
C ILE A 549 -5.32 15.73 -10.07
N LEU A 550 -4.53 16.16 -11.08
CA LEU A 550 -3.07 16.04 -11.04
C LEU A 550 -2.45 16.86 -9.93
N GLN A 551 -2.92 18.10 -9.76
CA GLN A 551 -2.41 18.99 -8.71
C GLN A 551 -2.73 18.43 -7.33
N LYS A 552 -3.96 17.94 -7.09
CA LYS A 552 -4.33 17.25 -5.84
C LYS A 552 -3.39 16.07 -5.57
N PHE A 553 -3.17 15.23 -6.57
CA PHE A 553 -2.26 14.08 -6.45
C PHE A 553 -0.81 14.49 -6.19
N TYR A 554 -0.32 15.50 -6.91
CA TYR A 554 1.04 16.02 -6.76
C TYR A 554 1.28 16.60 -5.37
N ILE A 555 0.32 17.37 -4.85
CA ILE A 555 0.36 17.94 -3.49
C ILE A 555 0.38 16.81 -2.46
N TYR A 556 -0.44 15.78 -2.63
CA TYR A 556 -0.43 14.62 -1.73
C TYR A 556 0.96 13.95 -1.71
N VAL A 557 1.53 13.63 -2.88
CA VAL A 557 2.83 12.93 -2.96
C VAL A 557 3.98 13.79 -2.41
N THR A 558 4.02 15.09 -2.74
CA THR A 558 5.17 15.95 -2.41
C THR A 558 5.04 16.71 -1.08
N LYS A 559 3.86 17.21 -0.73
CA LYS A 559 3.65 17.98 0.50
C LYS A 559 3.22 17.10 1.68
N VAL A 560 2.38 16.08 1.45
CA VAL A 560 1.93 15.15 2.51
C VAL A 560 2.97 14.05 2.72
N LEU A 561 3.20 13.19 1.73
CA LEU A 561 4.12 12.06 1.89
C LEU A 561 5.61 12.44 1.81
N LYS A 562 5.94 13.63 1.27
CA LYS A 562 7.31 14.12 1.06
C LYS A 562 8.18 13.15 0.25
N ILE A 563 7.60 12.66 -0.84
CA ILE A 563 8.26 11.76 -1.78
C ILE A 563 8.57 12.47 -3.09
N ASN A 564 9.79 12.30 -3.57
CA ASN A 564 10.21 12.78 -4.89
C ASN A 564 10.12 11.67 -5.95
N ASN A 565 10.42 10.41 -5.57
CA ASN A 565 10.46 9.28 -6.48
C ASN A 565 9.20 8.42 -6.37
N ILE A 566 8.47 8.22 -7.46
CA ILE A 566 7.20 7.49 -7.42
C ILE A 566 7.38 6.05 -6.93
N SER A 567 8.47 5.38 -7.29
CA SER A 567 8.69 4.00 -6.84
C SER A 567 8.79 3.84 -5.32
N SER A 568 9.04 4.90 -4.54
CA SER A 568 9.02 4.77 -3.07
C SER A 568 7.61 4.64 -2.48
N LEU A 569 6.55 4.94 -3.25
CA LEU A 569 5.17 4.74 -2.82
C LEU A 569 4.87 3.26 -2.51
N ILE A 570 5.46 2.34 -3.27
CA ILE A 570 5.28 0.89 -3.09
C ILE A 570 6.43 0.23 -2.31
N LYS A 571 7.58 0.89 -2.12
CA LYS A 571 8.76 0.27 -1.45
C LYS A 571 8.77 0.39 0.06
N ASN A 572 7.98 1.31 0.62
CA ASN A 572 7.90 1.52 2.06
C ASN A 572 6.49 1.16 2.54
N MET A 573 6.38 0.17 3.42
CA MET A 573 5.09 -0.36 3.90
C MET A 573 4.18 0.72 4.51
N ASN A 574 4.72 1.63 5.33
CA ASN A 574 3.95 2.71 5.96
C ASN A 574 3.37 3.69 4.94
N ILE A 575 4.19 4.02 3.94
CA ILE A 575 3.82 4.95 2.88
C ILE A 575 2.77 4.29 1.99
N PHE A 576 2.96 3.02 1.65
CA PHE A 576 2.00 2.25 0.86
C PHE A 576 0.65 2.13 1.58
N GLU A 577 0.63 1.88 2.89
CA GLU A 577 -0.60 1.82 3.68
C GLU A 577 -1.38 3.14 3.62
N ASP A 578 -0.72 4.28 3.82
CA ASP A 578 -1.36 5.59 3.75
C ASP A 578 -1.83 5.91 2.32
N TYR A 579 -0.98 5.64 1.33
CA TYR A 579 -1.27 5.81 -0.10
C TYR A 579 -2.48 4.97 -0.55
N SER A 580 -2.52 3.69 -0.20
CA SER A 580 -3.64 2.82 -0.54
C SER A 580 -4.93 3.26 0.15
N ASN A 581 -4.85 3.74 1.40
CA ASN A 581 -6.00 4.21 2.16
C ASN A 581 -6.53 5.56 1.63
N PHE A 582 -5.64 6.41 1.09
CA PHE A 582 -5.97 7.67 0.41
C PHE A 582 -6.74 7.42 -0.89
N LEU A 583 -6.24 6.57 -1.78
CA LEU A 583 -6.90 6.34 -3.08
C LEU A 583 -8.32 5.75 -2.95
N MET A 584 -8.56 4.98 -1.89
CA MET A 584 -9.85 4.30 -1.69
C MET A 584 -11.03 5.26 -1.42
N HIS A 585 -10.80 6.54 -1.12
CA HIS A 585 -11.87 7.53 -0.92
C HIS A 585 -12.75 7.70 -2.16
N ASP A 586 -12.15 7.64 -3.36
CA ASP A 586 -12.85 7.76 -4.62
C ASP A 586 -12.25 6.80 -5.65
N VAL A 587 -13.09 5.90 -6.19
CA VAL A 587 -12.68 4.90 -7.18
C VAL A 587 -12.11 5.56 -8.45
N ASN A 588 -12.50 6.80 -8.75
CA ASN A 588 -11.95 7.57 -9.87
C ASN A 588 -10.45 7.83 -9.75
N TRP A 589 -9.85 7.75 -8.55
CA TRP A 589 -8.39 7.82 -8.41
C TRP A 589 -7.68 6.69 -9.16
N PHE A 590 -8.24 5.48 -9.16
CA PHE A 590 -7.66 4.37 -9.89
C PHE A 590 -7.85 4.53 -11.42
N THR A 591 -8.96 5.13 -11.86
CA THR A 591 -9.15 5.54 -13.27
C THR A 591 -8.12 6.58 -13.69
N PHE A 592 -7.87 7.58 -12.85
CA PHE A 592 -6.81 8.57 -13.04
C PHE A 592 -5.44 7.89 -13.21
N LEU A 593 -5.07 7.00 -12.29
CA LEU A 593 -3.79 6.30 -12.34
C LEU A 593 -3.65 5.43 -13.59
N LEU A 594 -4.72 4.74 -14.00
CA LEU A 594 -4.73 3.91 -15.21
C LEU A 594 -4.48 4.74 -16.46
N LEU A 595 -5.29 5.79 -16.65
CA LEU A 595 -5.19 6.69 -17.80
C LEU A 595 -3.81 7.38 -17.84
N PHE A 596 -3.35 7.86 -16.69
CA PHE A 596 -2.05 8.50 -16.57
C PHE A 596 -0.90 7.53 -16.88
N ARG A 597 -0.97 6.28 -16.40
CA ARG A 597 0.10 5.30 -16.66
C ARG A 597 0.20 4.91 -18.13
N LEU A 598 -0.94 4.59 -18.76
CA LEU A 598 -0.98 4.13 -20.15
C LEU A 598 -0.39 5.17 -21.13
N THR A 599 -0.39 6.45 -20.76
CA THR A 599 0.04 7.58 -21.60
C THR A 599 1.37 8.23 -21.19
N SER A 600 1.93 7.84 -20.04
CA SER A 600 3.16 8.45 -19.48
C SER A 600 4.44 7.61 -19.65
N TYR A 601 4.38 6.44 -20.28
CA TYR A 601 5.61 5.74 -20.65
C TYR A 601 6.44 6.56 -21.64
N MET A 602 7.74 6.28 -21.68
CA MET A 602 8.64 6.96 -22.60
C MET A 602 8.29 6.60 -24.06
N ASN A 603 8.00 7.63 -24.88
CA ASN A 603 7.72 7.50 -26.32
C ASN A 603 6.49 6.63 -26.70
N VAL A 604 5.43 6.59 -25.87
CA VAL A 604 4.18 5.80 -26.14
C VAL A 604 3.62 6.03 -27.54
N ALA A 605 3.52 7.30 -27.97
CA ALA A 605 2.95 7.66 -29.28
C ALA A 605 3.69 7.08 -30.50
N ARG A 606 4.91 6.57 -30.31
CA ARG A 606 5.72 5.93 -31.37
C ARG A 606 5.68 4.41 -31.32
N TYR A 607 5.62 3.81 -30.12
CA TYR A 607 5.79 2.37 -29.93
C TYR A 607 4.49 1.62 -29.62
N ASN A 608 3.38 2.31 -29.32
CA ASN A 608 2.14 1.77 -28.75
C ASN A 608 2.29 1.40 -27.26
N ILE A 609 1.16 1.20 -26.57
CA ILE A 609 1.10 1.04 -25.11
C ILE A 609 1.93 -0.17 -24.62
N ALA A 610 1.70 -1.35 -25.22
CA ALA A 610 2.32 -2.60 -24.79
C ALA A 610 3.85 -2.60 -24.97
N ASN A 611 4.35 -2.14 -26.12
CA ASN A 611 5.80 -2.02 -26.33
C ASN A 611 6.43 -1.02 -25.37
N ALA A 612 5.81 0.15 -25.17
CA ALA A 612 6.34 1.17 -24.26
C ALA A 612 6.43 0.65 -22.81
N MET A 613 5.42 -0.12 -22.36
CA MET A 613 5.46 -0.85 -21.09
C MET A 613 6.62 -1.84 -21.02
N TYR A 614 6.78 -2.72 -22.01
CA TYR A 614 7.87 -3.71 -21.96
C TYR A 614 9.27 -3.10 -22.09
N ILE A 615 9.40 -1.96 -22.79
CA ILE A 615 10.66 -1.19 -22.83
C ILE A 615 11.01 -0.68 -21.43
N SER A 616 10.03 -0.17 -20.67
CA SER A 616 10.31 0.33 -19.33
C SER A 616 10.70 -0.78 -18.35
N LEU A 617 10.09 -1.96 -18.50
CA LEU A 617 10.38 -3.17 -17.71
C LEU A 617 11.70 -3.87 -18.10
N ARG A 618 12.41 -3.43 -19.16
CA ARG A 618 13.65 -4.09 -19.65
C ARG A 618 14.75 -4.24 -18.58
N LYS A 619 14.77 -3.37 -17.58
CA LYS A 619 15.80 -3.34 -16.51
C LYS A 619 15.38 -4.02 -15.21
N GLU A 620 14.23 -4.69 -15.16
CA GLU A 620 13.70 -5.31 -13.94
C GLU A 620 14.59 -6.46 -13.41
N ASP A 621 15.15 -7.30 -14.29
CA ASP A 621 16.02 -8.44 -13.89
C ASP A 621 17.42 -8.00 -13.41
N LYS A 622 17.71 -6.69 -13.33
CA LYS A 622 19.03 -6.23 -12.86
C LYS A 622 19.15 -6.37 -11.35
N SER A 623 20.34 -6.69 -10.85
CA SER A 623 20.61 -6.86 -9.41
C SER A 623 20.09 -5.70 -8.53
N LYS A 624 20.24 -4.45 -8.97
CA LYS A 624 19.73 -3.26 -8.25
C LYS A 624 18.21 -3.20 -8.10
N ARG A 625 17.46 -3.97 -8.89
CA ARG A 625 15.99 -4.07 -8.85
C ARG A 625 15.53 -5.32 -8.10
N THR A 626 16.26 -6.42 -8.21
CA THR A 626 15.93 -7.68 -7.52
C THR A 626 16.14 -7.63 -6.01
N ILE A 627 17.06 -6.79 -5.51
CA ILE A 627 17.33 -6.64 -4.06
C ILE A 627 16.25 -5.80 -3.36
N VAL A 628 15.37 -5.12 -4.11
CA VAL A 628 14.40 -4.18 -3.54
C VAL A 628 13.06 -4.89 -3.30
N THR A 629 12.45 -4.61 -2.15
CA THR A 629 11.11 -5.09 -1.80
C THR A 629 10.03 -4.16 -2.34
N ASN A 630 9.02 -4.74 -3.00
CA ASN A 630 7.77 -4.06 -3.29
C ASN A 630 6.72 -4.56 -2.29
N TYR A 631 6.01 -3.64 -1.65
CA TYR A 631 4.89 -3.93 -0.77
C TYR A 631 3.61 -3.58 -1.52
N TRP A 632 2.83 -4.60 -1.87
CA TRP A 632 1.50 -4.43 -2.44
C TRP A 632 0.55 -5.43 -1.79
N PHE A 633 -0.64 -5.00 -1.43
CA PHE A 633 -1.70 -5.91 -0.98
C PHE A 633 -3.05 -5.32 -1.36
N PRO A 634 -4.12 -6.14 -1.42
CA PRO A 634 -5.44 -5.64 -1.72
C PRO A 634 -5.87 -4.55 -0.73
N SER A 635 -6.41 -3.44 -1.24
CA SER A 635 -6.63 -2.26 -0.42
C SER A 635 -7.65 -2.51 0.71
N PRO A 636 -7.33 -2.17 1.97
CA PRO A 636 -8.25 -2.30 3.08
C PRO A 636 -9.23 -1.12 3.12
N ILE A 637 -10.44 -1.33 3.67
CA ILE A 637 -11.44 -0.27 3.87
C ILE A 637 -11.36 0.19 5.33
N LYS A 638 -10.32 0.95 5.66
CA LYS A 638 -10.07 1.50 7.00
C LYS A 638 -10.46 2.98 7.10
N LYS A 639 -10.59 3.46 8.33
CA LYS A 639 -10.71 4.91 8.59
C LYS A 639 -9.41 5.60 8.18
N TYR A 640 -9.49 6.81 7.66
CA TYR A 640 -8.32 7.56 7.23
C TYR A 640 -7.79 8.48 8.33
N TYR A 641 -6.63 8.10 8.87
CA TYR A 641 -5.81 8.91 9.76
C TYR A 641 -4.36 8.76 9.28
N SER A 642 -3.61 9.86 9.19
CA SER A 642 -2.25 9.86 8.63
C SER A 642 -1.23 10.29 9.68
N PHE A 643 0.02 9.81 9.53
CA PHE A 643 1.17 10.25 10.31
C PHE A 643 1.82 11.53 9.79
N TYR A 644 1.57 11.88 8.52
CA TYR A 644 2.48 12.75 7.77
C TYR A 644 2.08 14.24 7.76
N VAL A 645 1.25 14.69 8.71
CA VAL A 645 0.54 15.97 8.55
C VAL A 645 0.88 17.05 9.59
N ARG A 646 0.89 18.31 9.13
CA ARG A 646 0.99 19.54 9.94
C ARG A 646 -0.41 20.06 10.31
N LYS A 647 -0.55 20.47 11.57
CA LYS A 647 -1.62 21.21 12.32
C LYS A 647 -3.02 21.49 11.70
N ASN A 648 -3.19 21.69 10.39
CA ASN A 648 -4.47 22.09 9.78
C ASN A 648 -4.95 21.18 8.61
N LYS A 649 -4.29 20.05 8.33
CA LYS A 649 -4.47 19.31 7.05
C LYS A 649 -4.92 17.84 7.13
N SER A 650 -5.08 17.25 8.33
CA SER A 650 -5.73 15.95 8.61
C SER A 650 -5.66 15.61 10.10
N VAL A 651 -6.56 14.75 10.60
CA VAL A 651 -6.47 14.21 11.99
C VAL A 651 -5.26 13.28 12.11
N ASN A 652 -4.41 13.52 13.10
CA ASN A 652 -3.19 12.76 13.34
C ASN A 652 -3.50 11.45 14.09
N LEU A 653 -2.88 10.35 13.68
CA LEU A 653 -2.97 9.07 14.42
C LEU A 653 -2.52 9.21 15.88
N LEU A 654 -1.53 10.07 16.15
CA LEU A 654 -1.05 10.34 17.50
C LEU A 654 -2.12 10.98 18.38
N GLU A 655 -2.78 12.03 17.89
CA GLU A 655 -3.89 12.70 18.60
C GLU A 655 -5.03 11.72 18.86
N LYS A 656 -5.36 10.88 17.86
CA LYS A 656 -6.39 9.86 18.02
C LYS A 656 -6.03 8.79 19.06
N LEU A 657 -4.76 8.41 19.16
CA LEU A 657 -4.30 7.48 20.19
C LEU A 657 -4.35 8.12 21.57
N GLU A 658 -3.97 9.39 21.69
CA GLU A 658 -4.05 10.15 22.95
C GLU A 658 -5.49 10.27 23.45
N ASP A 659 -6.45 10.53 22.57
CA ASP A 659 -7.89 10.55 22.92
C ASP A 659 -8.39 9.21 23.49
N LEU A 660 -7.74 8.10 23.11
CA LEU A 660 -8.15 6.75 23.49
C LEU A 660 -7.45 6.25 24.76
N ILE A 661 -6.32 6.85 25.13
CA ILE A 661 -5.53 6.45 26.31
C ILE A 661 -5.99 7.26 27.52
N ASN A 662 -6.08 6.61 28.68
CA ASN A 662 -6.38 7.30 29.93
C ASN A 662 -5.19 8.18 30.38
N ALA A 663 -5.49 9.36 30.93
CA ALA A 663 -4.44 10.26 31.44
C ALA A 663 -3.55 9.60 32.52
N THR A 664 -4.14 8.76 33.37
CA THR A 664 -3.44 7.97 34.39
C THR A 664 -2.40 7.02 33.78
N THR A 665 -2.67 6.48 32.60
CA THR A 665 -1.75 5.58 31.90
C THR A 665 -0.56 6.34 31.33
N ILE A 666 -0.76 7.58 30.87
CA ILE A 666 0.34 8.45 30.44
C ILE A 666 1.27 8.78 31.62
N GLU A 667 0.72 9.02 32.80
CA GLU A 667 1.52 9.22 34.03
C GLU A 667 2.29 7.95 34.43
N LYS A 668 1.65 6.77 34.32
CA LYS A 668 2.34 5.48 34.51
C LYS A 668 3.47 5.29 33.50
N MET A 669 3.29 5.69 32.24
CA MET A 669 4.34 5.62 31.21
C MET A 669 5.56 6.47 31.60
N LYS A 670 5.34 7.68 32.13
CA LYS A 670 6.41 8.57 32.60
C LYS A 670 7.18 8.00 33.80
N THR A 671 6.50 7.29 34.69
CA THR A 671 7.07 6.78 35.96
C THR A 671 7.53 5.33 35.89
N CYS A 672 7.26 4.63 34.78
CA CYS A 672 7.59 3.21 34.59
C CYS A 672 9.10 2.93 34.64
N ILE A 673 9.89 3.83 34.05
CA ILE A 673 11.36 3.75 34.02
C ILE A 673 11.89 4.81 34.97
N LYS A 674 12.73 4.37 35.92
CA LYS A 674 13.45 5.28 36.82
C LYS A 674 14.95 5.14 36.62
N PHE A 675 15.57 6.18 36.09
CA PHE A 675 17.01 6.28 35.93
C PHE A 675 17.69 6.48 37.29
N ILE A 676 18.80 5.77 37.48
CA ILE A 676 19.55 5.72 38.73
C ILE A 676 20.98 6.20 38.51
N ILE A 677 21.61 5.74 37.42
CA ILE A 677 23.00 6.09 37.11
C ILE A 677 22.99 7.05 35.93
N HIS A 678 23.42 8.27 36.21
CA HIS A 678 23.58 9.31 35.19
C HIS A 678 24.76 9.01 34.27
N VAL A 679 24.62 9.29 32.97
CA VAL A 679 25.66 9.09 31.94
C VAL A 679 27.01 9.69 32.34
N ASN A 680 27.05 10.97 32.74
CA ASN A 680 28.28 11.63 33.20
C ASN A 680 28.99 10.94 34.38
N SER A 681 28.22 10.28 35.25
CA SER A 681 28.77 9.58 36.41
C SER A 681 29.53 8.33 35.95
N PHE A 682 28.91 7.55 35.07
CA PHE A 682 29.53 6.35 34.51
C PHE A 682 30.69 6.71 33.55
N LEU A 683 30.54 7.73 32.70
CA LEU A 683 31.58 8.20 31.79
C LEU A 683 32.86 8.62 32.54
N GLN A 684 32.75 9.16 33.76
CA GLN A 684 33.91 9.54 34.55
C GLN A 684 34.74 8.33 35.01
N LEU A 685 34.08 7.18 35.23
CA LEU A 685 34.74 5.94 35.65
C LEU A 685 35.23 5.10 34.47
N ASP A 686 34.62 5.27 33.29
CA ASP A 686 34.87 4.42 32.13
C ASP A 686 35.61 5.14 31.01
N PHE A 687 35.04 6.21 30.44
CA PHE A 687 35.61 6.89 29.28
C PHE A 687 36.72 7.89 29.66
N PHE A 688 36.47 8.69 30.71
CA PHE A 688 37.41 9.69 31.24
C PHE A 688 38.24 9.16 32.40
N TYR A 689 38.33 7.84 32.56
CA TYR A 689 39.00 7.20 33.69
C TYR A 689 40.47 7.62 33.83
N TYR A 690 41.14 7.95 32.72
CA TYR A 690 42.53 8.41 32.73
C TYR A 690 42.71 9.81 33.35
N LEU A 691 41.64 10.61 33.41
CA LEU A 691 41.64 11.93 34.07
C LEU A 691 41.52 11.83 35.60
N ASN A 692 41.29 10.63 36.13
CA ASN A 692 41.17 10.38 37.56
C ASN A 692 42.56 10.21 38.18
N GLU A 693 42.85 10.95 39.24
CA GLU A 693 44.09 10.77 40.01
C GLU A 693 44.11 9.35 40.61
N PRO A 694 45.20 8.58 40.44
CA PRO A 694 45.31 7.27 41.06
C PRO A 694 45.52 7.42 42.58
N PRO A 695 45.04 6.45 43.38
CA PRO A 695 45.32 6.41 44.81
C PRO A 695 46.83 6.37 45.09
N LEU A 696 47.24 6.88 46.25
CA LEU A 696 48.63 6.85 46.69
C LEU A 696 49.23 5.44 46.56
N LYS A 697 50.35 5.33 45.84
CA LYS A 697 51.10 4.08 45.57
C LYS A 697 50.39 3.05 44.68
N GLN A 698 49.30 3.42 43.98
CA GLN A 698 48.63 2.55 43.02
C GLN A 698 48.79 3.08 41.59
N GLN A 699 48.79 2.17 40.61
CA GLN A 699 48.70 2.54 39.20
C GLN A 699 47.26 2.90 38.82
N HIS A 700 47.06 3.54 37.67
CA HIS A 700 45.72 3.79 37.14
C HIS A 700 44.95 2.48 37.00
N SER A 701 43.75 2.44 37.55
CA SER A 701 42.81 1.35 37.27
C SER A 701 42.42 1.38 35.80
N TYR A 702 42.19 0.21 35.20
CA TYR A 702 41.56 0.12 33.90
C TYR A 702 40.15 0.74 33.91
N ALA A 703 39.65 1.09 32.73
CA ALA A 703 38.27 1.53 32.55
C ALA A 703 37.28 0.51 33.15
N LEU A 704 36.21 1.01 33.74
CA LEU A 704 35.25 0.19 34.50
C LEU A 704 34.66 -0.96 33.66
N THR A 705 34.36 -0.73 32.38
CA THR A 705 33.80 -1.76 31.49
C THR A 705 34.79 -2.89 31.22
N MET A 706 36.05 -2.58 30.92
CA MET A 706 37.11 -3.58 30.73
C MET A 706 37.32 -4.41 31.99
N LEU A 707 37.28 -3.77 33.16
CA LEU A 707 37.40 -4.46 34.43
C LEU A 707 36.22 -5.40 34.66
N ILE A 708 34.99 -4.95 34.40
CA ILE A 708 33.78 -5.77 34.53
C ILE A 708 33.82 -6.96 33.57
N GLU A 709 34.21 -6.76 32.31
CA GLU A 709 34.32 -7.82 31.30
C GLU A 709 35.34 -8.88 31.71
N GLN A 710 36.55 -8.46 32.11
CA GLN A 710 37.59 -9.38 32.57
C GLN A 710 37.13 -10.16 33.80
N LYS A 711 36.55 -9.48 34.79
CA LYS A 711 36.09 -10.13 36.02
C LYS A 711 34.90 -11.04 35.78
N PHE A 712 34.04 -10.72 34.82
CA PHE A 712 32.95 -11.59 34.40
C PHE A 712 33.49 -12.88 33.79
N LYS A 713 34.47 -12.77 32.87
CA LYS A 713 35.14 -13.92 32.27
C LYS A 713 35.80 -14.80 33.33
N GLU A 714 36.59 -14.21 34.23
CA GLU A 714 37.23 -14.94 35.33
C GLU A 714 36.20 -15.65 36.22
N TRP A 715 35.15 -14.94 36.64
CA TRP A 715 34.10 -15.51 37.48
C TRP A 715 33.36 -16.67 36.79
N PHE A 716 33.03 -16.51 35.51
CA PHE A 716 32.30 -17.51 34.74
C PHE A 716 33.12 -18.79 34.52
N LEU A 717 34.41 -18.65 34.16
CA LEU A 717 35.32 -19.79 33.95
C LEU A 717 35.61 -20.53 35.26
N ASN A 718 35.74 -19.81 36.38
CA ASN A 718 36.05 -20.39 37.68
C ASN A 718 34.83 -20.97 38.40
N TYR A 719 33.63 -20.87 37.83
CA TYR A 719 32.44 -21.50 38.41
C TYR A 719 32.51 -23.02 38.23
N LEU A 720 31.94 -23.78 39.18
CA LEU A 720 32.01 -25.26 39.22
C LEU A 720 31.63 -25.93 37.89
N SER A 721 30.71 -25.34 37.12
CA SER A 721 30.32 -25.82 35.79
C SER A 721 31.30 -25.46 34.67
N GLY A 722 31.98 -24.31 34.77
CA GLY A 722 32.90 -23.80 33.75
C GLY A 722 34.12 -24.71 33.55
N TYR A 723 34.64 -25.27 34.63
CA TYR A 723 35.73 -26.25 34.60
C TYR A 723 35.42 -27.48 33.74
N PHE A 724 34.20 -28.02 33.83
CA PHE A 724 33.77 -29.18 33.02
C PHE A 724 33.66 -28.85 31.53
N PHE A 725 33.17 -27.66 31.17
CA PHE A 725 33.03 -27.24 29.76
C PHE A 725 34.33 -26.77 29.12
N LEU A 726 35.40 -26.54 29.89
CA LEU A 726 36.72 -26.19 29.36
C LEU A 726 37.56 -27.44 29.10
N ASN A 727 37.35 -28.51 29.87
CA ASN A 727 38.12 -29.74 29.77
C ASN A 727 37.45 -30.74 28.86
N TYR A 728 37.51 -30.49 27.55
CA TYR A 728 36.98 -31.43 26.57
C TYR A 728 37.75 -32.74 26.56
N GLU A 729 39.05 -32.76 26.81
CA GLU A 729 39.90 -33.94 26.54
C GLU A 729 39.93 -34.98 27.68
N ASP A 730 39.60 -34.60 28.92
CA ASP A 730 39.71 -35.51 30.07
C ASP A 730 38.44 -36.35 30.29
N GLU A 731 38.51 -37.64 29.95
CA GLU A 731 37.42 -38.60 30.12
C GLU A 731 36.93 -38.75 31.57
N ASN A 732 37.80 -38.59 32.57
CA ASN A 732 37.40 -38.72 33.98
C ASN A 732 36.50 -37.56 34.40
N THR A 733 36.78 -36.35 33.92
CA THR A 733 35.93 -35.18 34.17
C THR A 733 34.56 -35.33 33.51
N ARG A 734 34.48 -35.98 32.34
CA ARG A 734 33.20 -36.26 31.65
C ARG A 734 32.36 -37.29 32.41
N LYS A 735 32.95 -38.37 32.91
CA LYS A 735 32.25 -39.37 33.75
C LYS A 735 31.71 -38.74 35.03
N ASN A 736 32.56 -37.97 35.73
CA ASN A 736 32.15 -37.23 36.93
C ASN A 736 31.04 -36.21 36.66
N MET A 737 31.04 -35.58 35.48
CA MET A 737 29.96 -34.68 35.07
C MET A 737 28.65 -35.44 34.84
N ALA A 738 28.68 -36.55 34.10
CA ALA A 738 27.51 -37.40 33.87
C ALA A 738 26.92 -37.90 35.19
N GLU A 739 27.76 -38.39 36.11
CA GLU A 739 27.31 -38.84 37.43
C GLU A 739 26.70 -37.70 38.26
N LYS A 740 27.27 -36.49 38.22
CA LYS A 740 26.70 -35.32 38.92
C LYS A 740 25.38 -34.84 38.31
N ILE A 741 25.21 -35.01 37.00
CA ILE A 741 23.94 -34.72 36.32
C ILE A 741 22.89 -35.75 36.71
N GLU A 742 23.24 -37.04 36.71
CA GLU A 742 22.36 -38.15 37.14
C GLU A 742 21.93 -38.00 38.60
N LYS A 743 22.83 -37.54 39.48
CA LYS A 743 22.54 -37.24 40.90
C LYS A 743 21.79 -35.92 41.12
N GLY A 744 21.61 -35.09 40.08
CA GLY A 744 20.95 -33.78 40.18
C GLY A 744 21.78 -32.70 40.90
N GLU A 745 23.07 -32.92 41.13
CA GLU A 745 23.98 -32.00 41.82
C GLU A 745 24.55 -30.89 40.91
N PHE A 746 24.24 -30.95 39.61
CA PHE A 746 24.72 -29.98 38.63
C PHE A 746 23.97 -28.65 38.74
N ILE A 747 24.64 -27.61 39.25
CA ILE A 747 24.08 -26.26 39.40
C ILE A 747 24.73 -25.30 38.41
N THR A 748 23.95 -24.75 37.48
CA THR A 748 24.40 -23.71 36.56
C THR A 748 24.58 -22.36 37.28
N PRO A 749 25.52 -21.50 36.84
CA PRO A 749 25.73 -20.19 37.42
C PRO A 749 24.49 -19.32 37.26
N LYS A 750 24.01 -18.74 38.36
CA LYS A 750 22.87 -17.81 38.37
C LYS A 750 23.37 -16.38 38.23
N TYR A 751 22.71 -15.58 37.38
CA TYR A 751 23.04 -14.16 37.17
C TYR A 751 22.98 -13.34 38.48
N SER A 752 22.10 -13.71 39.42
CA SER A 752 22.03 -13.06 40.74
C SER A 752 23.31 -13.19 41.57
N LYS A 753 24.10 -14.25 41.37
CA LYS A 753 25.42 -14.34 42.01
C LYS A 753 26.38 -13.34 41.38
N TRP A 754 26.36 -13.20 40.05
CA TRP A 754 27.18 -12.22 39.35
C TRP A 754 26.85 -10.78 39.76
N THR A 755 25.57 -10.41 39.91
CA THR A 755 25.21 -9.04 40.32
C THR A 755 25.83 -8.64 41.66
N THR A 756 25.96 -9.58 42.62
CA THR A 756 26.67 -9.33 43.89
C THR A 756 28.18 -9.13 43.72
N HIS A 757 28.80 -9.81 42.76
CA HIS A 757 30.21 -9.59 42.43
C HIS A 757 30.40 -8.26 41.70
N MET A 758 29.53 -7.96 40.74
CA MET A 758 29.52 -6.70 39.99
C MET A 758 29.38 -5.49 40.92
N LYS A 759 28.51 -5.58 41.94
CA LYS A 759 28.37 -4.57 43.01
C LYS A 759 29.72 -4.19 43.63
N LYS A 760 30.51 -5.18 44.06
CA LYS A 760 31.80 -4.93 44.71
C LYS A 760 32.76 -4.16 43.81
N PHE A 761 32.77 -4.44 42.51
CA PHE A 761 33.67 -3.76 41.57
C PHE A 761 33.23 -2.32 41.27
N ILE A 762 31.92 -2.10 41.08
CA ILE A 762 31.37 -0.77 40.84
C ILE A 762 31.53 0.11 42.09
N GLU A 763 31.19 -0.40 43.27
CA GLU A 763 31.37 0.33 44.54
C GLU A 763 32.84 0.69 44.78
N LYS A 764 33.76 -0.27 44.56
CA LYS A 764 35.20 0.00 44.68
C LYS A 764 35.65 1.12 43.74
N SER A 765 35.12 1.17 42.52
CA SER A 765 35.49 2.18 41.53
C SER A 765 35.00 3.57 41.93
N TYR A 766 33.77 3.68 42.45
CA TYR A 766 33.27 4.93 43.04
C TYR A 766 34.06 5.35 44.28
N GLN A 767 34.42 4.42 45.16
CA GLN A 767 35.25 4.70 46.33
C GLN A 767 36.65 5.17 45.94
N THR A 768 37.26 4.60 44.90
CA THR A 768 38.57 5.08 44.40
C THR A 768 38.48 6.50 43.85
N TYR A 769 37.39 6.85 43.17
CA TYR A 769 37.15 8.20 42.67
C TYR A 769 36.97 9.21 43.82
N LEU A 770 36.11 8.91 44.79
CA LEU A 770 35.85 9.81 45.92
C LEU A 770 37.06 10.01 46.84
N ASN A 771 38.03 9.09 46.81
CA ASN A 771 39.23 9.15 47.64
C ASN A 771 40.39 9.98 47.06
N GLN A 772 40.20 10.64 45.92
CA GLN A 772 41.22 11.50 45.30
C GLN A 772 41.51 12.74 46.14
N ARG A 773 42.73 13.28 46.04
CA ARG A 773 43.17 14.43 46.86
C ARG A 773 42.28 15.65 46.62
N HIS A 774 42.07 16.00 45.36
CA HIS A 774 41.26 17.17 45.01
C HIS A 774 39.77 17.00 45.36
N VAL A 775 39.23 15.77 45.28
CA VAL A 775 37.84 15.49 45.67
C VAL A 775 37.67 15.62 47.18
N LYS A 776 38.56 15.03 47.99
CA LYS A 776 38.53 15.13 49.45
C LYS A 776 38.60 16.58 49.92
N ASN A 777 39.58 17.33 49.43
CA ASN A 777 39.76 18.74 49.81
C ASN A 777 38.51 19.59 49.50
N LEU A 778 37.81 19.33 48.40
CA LEU A 778 36.58 20.04 48.06
C LEU A 778 35.37 19.54 48.86
N PHE A 779 35.37 18.28 49.29
CA PHE A 779 34.29 17.68 50.03
C PHE A 779 34.31 18.06 51.52
N ASP A 780 35.49 18.23 52.11
CA ASP A 780 35.66 18.61 53.53
C ASP A 780 35.04 19.97 53.86
N TYR A 781 34.88 20.86 52.86
CA TYR A 781 34.28 22.18 53.00
C TYR A 781 32.85 22.27 52.46
N TYR A 782 32.15 21.14 52.29
CA TYR A 782 30.83 21.07 51.68
C TYR A 782 29.79 22.03 52.29
N ASP A 783 29.72 22.07 53.62
CA ASP A 783 28.68 22.83 54.33
C ASP A 783 28.99 24.33 54.37
N HIS A 784 30.23 24.73 54.04
CA HIS A 784 30.70 26.12 54.12
C HIS A 784 30.83 26.82 52.76
N TYR A 785 31.07 26.07 51.67
CA TYR A 785 31.29 26.62 50.33
C TYR A 785 30.51 25.86 49.24
N ASN A 786 30.31 26.49 48.08
CA ASN A 786 29.65 25.85 46.95
C ASN A 786 30.44 24.62 46.46
N ILE A 787 29.79 23.45 46.44
CA ILE A 787 30.35 22.24 45.83
C ILE A 787 30.09 22.16 44.34
N ASN A 788 31.07 21.60 43.64
CA ASN A 788 30.95 21.21 42.24
C ASN A 788 29.85 20.14 42.07
N ASN A 789 28.84 20.45 41.25
CA ASN A 789 27.72 19.55 40.94
C ASN A 789 28.18 18.14 40.49
N LYS A 790 29.34 18.03 39.84
CA LYS A 790 29.87 16.74 39.38
C LYS A 790 30.26 15.81 40.53
N ILE A 791 30.86 16.35 41.60
CA ILE A 791 31.22 15.56 42.79
C ILE A 791 29.95 15.09 43.48
N MET A 792 28.96 15.97 43.59
CA MET A 792 27.66 15.63 44.17
C MET A 792 26.93 14.54 43.37
N LEU A 793 26.93 14.66 42.04
CA LEU A 793 26.33 13.67 41.12
C LEU A 793 26.97 12.28 41.27
N MET A 794 28.30 12.22 41.40
CA MET A 794 29.03 10.96 41.61
C MET A 794 28.63 10.30 42.93
N LYS A 795 28.50 11.10 44.01
CA LYS A 795 28.05 10.61 45.31
C LYS A 795 26.61 10.11 45.27
N ASP A 796 25.68 10.90 44.73
CA ASP A 796 24.27 10.53 44.66
C ASP A 796 24.07 9.29 43.75
N SER A 797 24.79 9.17 42.63
CA SER A 797 24.77 7.97 41.79
C SER A 797 25.30 6.72 42.52
N TYR A 798 26.37 6.87 43.30
CA TYR A 798 26.93 5.79 44.11
C TYR A 798 25.94 5.31 45.19
N GLU A 799 25.31 6.24 45.90
CA GLU A 799 24.33 5.91 46.93
C GLU A 799 23.08 5.25 46.35
N LEU A 800 22.57 5.76 45.22
CA LEU A 800 21.43 5.17 44.52
C LEU A 800 21.75 3.77 43.96
N TYR A 801 22.95 3.58 43.41
CA TYR A 801 23.40 2.27 42.94
C TYR A 801 23.47 1.27 44.11
N SER A 802 24.10 1.65 45.21
CA SER A 802 24.31 0.79 46.37
C SER A 802 22.98 0.31 46.98
N LYS A 803 21.94 1.15 46.95
CA LYS A 803 20.57 0.83 47.40
C LYS A 803 19.83 -0.12 46.44
N ASN A 804 20.00 0.05 45.12
CA ASN A 804 19.14 -0.57 44.11
C ASN A 804 19.85 -1.61 43.20
N TYR A 805 21.10 -1.99 43.50
CA TYR A 805 21.98 -2.78 42.61
C TYR A 805 21.36 -4.08 42.05
N GLU A 806 20.43 -4.71 42.77
CA GLU A 806 19.79 -5.97 42.35
C GLU A 806 18.84 -5.79 41.16
N ASN A 807 18.25 -4.61 41.02
CA ASN A 807 17.19 -4.31 40.06
C ASN A 807 17.65 -3.41 38.90
N ILE A 808 18.92 -2.97 38.91
CA ILE A 808 19.44 -2.06 37.89
C ILE A 808 19.78 -2.82 36.61
N ILE A 809 19.30 -2.29 35.49
CA ILE A 809 19.64 -2.71 34.15
C ILE A 809 20.57 -1.66 33.55
N PHE A 810 21.70 -2.11 32.99
CA PHE A 810 22.63 -1.27 32.26
C PHE A 810 22.37 -1.40 30.76
N SER A 811 22.16 -0.28 30.09
CA SER A 811 22.10 -0.19 28.62
C SER A 811 23.16 0.78 28.12
N ALA A 812 23.46 0.74 26.82
CA ALA A 812 24.49 1.57 26.22
C ALA A 812 24.07 2.17 24.88
N ASP A 813 24.39 3.44 24.69
CA ASP A 813 24.35 4.11 23.39
C ASP A 813 25.72 4.06 22.72
N ILE A 814 25.76 3.63 21.46
CA ILE A 814 27.03 3.45 20.74
C ILE A 814 27.42 4.76 20.05
N ILE A 815 28.55 5.35 20.44
CA ILE A 815 29.14 6.52 19.80
C ILE A 815 30.29 6.12 18.88
N ASP A 816 30.22 6.58 17.63
CA ASP A 816 31.32 6.49 16.68
C ASP A 816 32.22 7.73 16.75
N LEU A 817 33.41 7.55 17.35
CA LEU A 817 34.44 8.58 17.49
C LEU A 817 34.98 9.09 16.14
N LYS A 818 34.73 8.39 15.01
CA LYS A 818 35.10 8.89 13.67
C LYS A 818 34.18 9.98 13.14
N LYS A 819 32.90 9.96 13.52
CA LYS A 819 31.89 10.93 13.04
C LYS A 819 31.89 12.23 13.84
N ASN A 820 32.26 12.15 15.12
CA ASN A 820 32.40 13.31 15.98
C ASN A 820 33.83 13.86 15.81
N ASP A 821 34.01 14.82 14.90
CA ASP A 821 35.31 15.42 14.50
C ASP A 821 36.15 15.94 15.69
N LEU A 822 36.90 15.04 16.34
CA LEU A 822 37.94 15.35 17.34
C LEU A 822 39.36 15.00 16.83
N LEU A 823 39.49 14.56 15.57
CA LEU A 823 40.74 14.07 15.00
C LEU A 823 41.15 14.82 13.72
N SER A 824 42.19 15.64 13.85
CA SER A 824 42.93 16.28 12.74
C SER A 824 43.30 15.29 11.61
N ASN A 825 43.26 15.77 10.36
CA ASN A 825 43.52 14.97 9.15
C ASN A 825 44.88 14.22 9.14
N LYS A 826 45.92 14.72 9.84
CA LYS A 826 47.22 14.02 9.96
C LYS A 826 47.13 12.73 10.80
N LYS A 827 46.21 12.64 11.77
CA LYS A 827 45.99 11.44 12.59
C LYS A 827 45.22 10.32 11.86
N LYS A 828 44.49 10.63 10.78
CA LYS A 828 43.73 9.64 10.00
C LYS A 828 44.61 8.58 9.30
N ARG A 829 45.82 8.96 8.83
CA ARG A 829 46.78 8.00 8.22
C ARG A 829 47.39 7.06 9.27
N ARG A 830 47.80 7.57 10.43
CA ARG A 830 48.31 6.74 11.55
C ARG A 830 47.22 5.78 12.07
N ASN A 831 45.98 6.26 12.20
CA ASN A 831 44.85 5.43 12.64
C ASN A 831 44.48 4.33 11.63
N ARG A 832 44.73 4.51 10.32
CA ARG A 832 44.58 3.42 9.33
C ARG A 832 45.58 2.29 9.60
N ASN A 833 46.83 2.62 9.90
CA ASN A 833 47.83 1.61 10.22
C ASN A 833 47.49 0.89 11.54
N PHE A 834 47.05 1.62 12.58
CA PHE A 834 46.57 0.99 13.83
C PHE A 834 45.31 0.14 13.65
N TYR A 835 44.39 0.54 12.76
CA TYR A 835 43.21 -0.25 12.40
C TYR A 835 43.60 -1.58 11.74
N TYR A 836 44.58 -1.55 10.83
CA TYR A 836 45.11 -2.77 10.20
C TYR A 836 45.87 -3.66 11.21
N ILE A 837 46.67 -3.08 12.10
CA ILE A 837 47.37 -3.83 13.15
C ILE A 837 46.37 -4.49 14.11
N HIS A 838 45.33 -3.76 14.54
CA HIS A 838 44.31 -4.32 15.41
C HIS A 838 43.43 -5.37 14.73
N SER A 839 43.20 -5.27 13.41
CA SER A 839 42.48 -6.29 12.63
C SER A 839 43.14 -7.66 12.63
N ILE A 840 44.46 -7.71 12.86
CA ILE A 840 45.22 -8.95 12.98
C ILE A 840 45.05 -9.56 14.40
N SER A 841 44.82 -8.72 15.41
CA SER A 841 44.65 -9.12 16.83
C SER A 841 43.20 -9.31 17.30
N GLY A 842 42.19 -8.90 16.51
CA GLY A 842 40.78 -8.96 16.89
C GLY A 842 39.89 -7.87 16.29
N ASN A 843 38.65 -7.78 16.80
CA ASN A 843 37.47 -7.12 16.20
C ASN A 843 37.67 -5.65 15.75
N SER A 844 38.14 -5.45 14.52
CA SER A 844 38.47 -4.14 13.92
C SER A 844 37.28 -3.20 13.73
N VAL A 845 36.06 -3.75 13.60
CA VAL A 845 34.83 -2.98 13.32
C VAL A 845 34.43 -2.05 14.48
N ASN A 846 34.89 -2.34 15.71
CA ASN A 846 34.52 -1.61 16.92
C ASN A 846 35.61 -0.66 17.45
N TYR A 847 36.77 -0.55 16.79
CA TYR A 847 37.91 0.23 17.30
C TYR A 847 37.62 1.72 17.60
N HIS A 848 36.65 2.32 16.91
CA HIS A 848 36.23 3.71 17.13
C HIS A 848 34.87 3.84 17.81
N LYS A 849 34.27 2.72 18.24
CA LYS A 849 32.95 2.71 18.86
C LYS A 849 33.09 2.56 20.36
N PHE A 850 32.60 3.53 21.12
CA PHE A 850 32.51 3.45 22.59
C PHE A 850 31.04 3.40 23.00
N GLY A 851 30.73 2.59 24.02
CA GLY A 851 29.40 2.53 24.62
C GLY A 851 29.27 3.56 25.74
N ILE A 852 28.25 4.40 25.66
CA ILE A 852 27.86 5.28 26.75
C ILE A 852 26.82 4.56 27.58
N ILE A 853 27.28 4.07 28.74
CA ILE A 853 26.47 3.24 29.62
C ILE A 853 25.73 4.11 30.63
N TYR A 854 24.47 3.77 30.87
CA TYR A 854 23.62 4.33 31.92
C TYR A 854 22.77 3.22 32.55
N GLY A 855 22.24 3.50 33.74
CA GLY A 855 21.55 2.50 34.56
C GLY A 855 20.17 2.96 35.00
N TYR A 856 19.18 2.07 34.87
CA TYR A 856 17.79 2.34 35.24
C TYR A 856 17.12 1.12 35.86
N THR A 857 15.99 1.34 36.51
CA THR A 857 15.07 0.31 37.00
C THR A 857 13.75 0.38 36.24
N VAL A 858 13.06 -0.75 36.13
CA VAL A 858 11.76 -0.86 35.47
C VAL A 858 10.73 -1.34 36.46
N ASN A 859 9.65 -0.59 36.63
CA ASN A 859 8.49 -1.04 37.38
C ASN A 859 7.67 -2.02 36.52
N LYS A 860 7.86 -3.32 36.76
CA LYS A 860 7.21 -4.40 36.00
C LYS A 860 5.68 -4.36 36.06
N ASN A 861 5.11 -3.89 37.17
CA ASN A 861 3.66 -3.82 37.35
C ASN A 861 3.06 -2.75 36.44
N TYR A 862 3.64 -1.55 36.44
CA TYR A 862 3.20 -0.48 35.53
C TYR A 862 3.42 -0.84 34.07
N LEU A 863 4.57 -1.46 33.73
CA LEU A 863 4.83 -1.91 32.36
C LEU A 863 3.75 -2.89 31.88
N LYS A 864 3.37 -3.85 32.73
CA LYS A 864 2.32 -4.83 32.41
C LYS A 864 0.97 -4.15 32.15
N GLU A 865 0.54 -3.26 33.05
CA GLU A 865 -0.72 -2.52 32.88
C GLU A 865 -0.74 -1.67 31.60
N ILE A 866 0.36 -0.98 31.31
CA ILE A 866 0.51 -0.19 30.08
C ILE A 866 0.39 -1.08 28.83
N VAL A 867 1.08 -2.22 28.82
CA VAL A 867 1.06 -3.15 27.68
C VAL A 867 -0.32 -3.76 27.51
N ASP A 868 -0.98 -4.16 28.60
CA ASP A 868 -2.32 -4.73 28.57
C ASP A 868 -3.35 -3.72 28.02
N GLU A 869 -3.29 -2.46 28.44
CA GLU A 869 -4.17 -1.40 27.92
C GLU A 869 -3.91 -1.10 26.44
N LEU A 870 -2.64 -0.92 26.05
CA LEU A 870 -2.28 -0.70 24.64
C LEU A 870 -2.72 -1.87 23.76
N PHE A 871 -2.61 -3.11 24.25
CA PHE A 871 -3.03 -4.30 23.53
C PHE A 871 -4.54 -4.37 23.34
N VAL A 872 -5.33 -4.02 24.36
CA VAL A 872 -6.79 -3.92 24.26
C VAL A 872 -7.19 -2.81 23.28
N LEU A 873 -6.55 -1.64 23.35
CA LEU A 873 -6.80 -0.52 22.43
C LEU A 873 -6.51 -0.91 20.98
N TYR A 874 -5.38 -1.55 20.71
CA TYR A 874 -5.05 -2.06 19.39
C TYR A 874 -6.09 -3.08 18.90
N LYS A 875 -6.47 -4.05 19.74
CA LYS A 875 -7.47 -5.08 19.39
C LYS A 875 -8.83 -4.50 19.05
N MET A 876 -9.30 -3.49 19.80
CA MET A 876 -10.61 -2.88 19.57
C MET A 876 -10.63 -1.95 18.34
N ASN A 877 -9.49 -1.38 17.95
CA ASN A 877 -9.40 -0.35 16.92
C ASN A 877 -8.67 -0.79 15.63
N LYS A 878 -8.82 -2.06 15.22
CA LYS A 878 -8.23 -2.60 13.97
C LYS A 878 -8.71 -1.90 12.70
N ASN A 879 -9.85 -1.22 12.75
CA ASN A 879 -10.39 -0.39 11.66
C ASN A 879 -9.60 0.93 11.46
N ILE A 880 -8.77 1.32 12.42
CA ILE A 880 -7.88 2.49 12.37
C ILE A 880 -6.44 2.01 12.22
N PHE A 881 -5.98 1.18 13.16
CA PHE A 881 -4.58 0.77 13.24
C PHE A 881 -4.29 -0.49 12.43
N SER A 882 -3.25 -0.45 11.60
CA SER A 882 -2.44 -1.61 11.21
C SER A 882 -1.38 -1.92 12.25
N ASP A 883 -0.80 -3.12 12.21
CA ASP A 883 0.25 -3.57 13.14
C ASP A 883 1.44 -2.61 13.15
N MET A 884 1.89 -2.16 11.97
CA MET A 884 3.01 -1.23 11.84
C MET A 884 2.65 0.18 12.25
N SER A 885 1.45 0.66 11.88
CA SER A 885 0.98 1.98 12.29
C SER A 885 0.87 2.08 13.81
N PHE A 886 0.35 1.05 14.50
CA PHE A 886 0.19 1.09 15.94
C PHE A 886 1.55 1.28 16.65
N LEU A 887 2.55 0.49 16.28
CA LEU A 887 3.90 0.60 16.83
C LEU A 887 4.54 1.97 16.57
N GLN A 888 4.34 2.54 15.39
CA GLN A 888 4.84 3.88 15.07
C GLN A 888 4.12 4.97 15.86
N THR A 889 2.80 4.87 16.02
CA THR A 889 2.04 5.82 16.85
C THR A 889 2.52 5.77 18.30
N VAL A 890 2.71 4.56 18.85
CA VAL A 890 3.23 4.38 20.22
C VAL A 890 4.66 4.92 20.33
N TYR A 891 5.51 4.70 19.34
CA TYR A 891 6.85 5.28 19.30
C TYR A 891 6.83 6.81 19.30
N LEU A 892 5.97 7.42 18.47
CA LEU A 892 5.80 8.87 18.42
C LEU A 892 5.22 9.43 19.73
N LEU A 893 4.33 8.69 20.38
CA LEU A 893 3.82 9.02 21.71
C LEU A 893 4.96 9.05 22.73
N PHE A 894 5.82 8.02 22.74
CA PHE A 894 7.00 8.01 23.60
C PHE A 894 7.97 9.15 23.29
N ARG A 895 8.19 9.49 22.01
CA ARG A 895 8.98 10.67 21.62
C ARG A 895 8.37 11.98 22.09
N LYS A 896 7.04 12.11 22.08
CA LYS A 896 6.35 13.30 22.61
C LYS A 896 6.46 13.37 24.13
N ILE A 897 6.36 12.23 24.83
CA ILE A 897 6.59 12.14 26.28
C ILE A 897 8.03 12.52 26.62
N GLU A 898 9.03 11.98 25.91
CA GLU A 898 10.45 12.35 26.03
C GLU A 898 10.64 13.85 25.85
N ASN A 899 10.10 14.43 24.77
CA ASN A 899 10.18 15.87 24.51
C ASN A 899 9.49 16.73 25.59
N SER A 900 8.54 16.19 26.36
CA SER A 900 7.91 16.94 27.46
C SER A 900 8.84 17.17 28.65
N PHE A 901 9.94 16.42 28.75
CA PHE A 901 11.00 16.61 29.76
C PHE A 901 12.08 17.61 29.32
N ASN A 902 12.08 18.02 28.05
CA ASN A 902 13.07 18.97 27.54
C ASN A 902 12.83 20.37 28.11
N VAL A 903 13.63 20.73 29.11
CA VAL A 903 13.76 22.10 29.61
C VAL A 903 15.03 22.72 29.01
N HIS A 904 14.98 23.98 28.58
CA HIS A 904 16.19 24.70 28.16
C HIS A 904 17.14 24.91 29.36
N ARG A 905 18.07 23.95 29.58
CA ARG A 905 19.06 24.02 30.68
C ARG A 905 20.30 24.87 30.31
N ARG A 906 20.56 25.04 29.00
CA ARG A 906 21.51 25.98 28.39
C ARG A 906 20.90 26.59 27.12
N ASN A 907 21.20 27.85 26.82
CA ASN A 907 20.67 28.59 25.67
C ASN A 907 21.30 28.21 24.32
N ASP A 908 22.00 27.06 24.21
CA ASP A 908 22.77 26.72 23.01
C ASP A 908 22.25 25.43 22.35
N ASN A 909 21.92 25.52 21.06
CA ASN A 909 21.52 24.40 20.19
C ASN A 909 22.57 23.26 20.13
N VAL A 910 23.82 23.54 20.54
CA VAL A 910 24.94 22.59 20.56
C VAL A 910 24.80 21.56 21.69
N SER A 911 24.14 21.91 22.79
CA SER A 911 23.99 21.06 23.99
C SER A 911 23.07 19.85 23.79
N MET A 912 22.06 19.96 22.92
CA MET A 912 21.13 18.85 22.62
C MET A 912 21.76 17.77 21.72
N ASN A 913 22.74 18.12 20.90
CA ASN A 913 23.31 17.20 19.90
C ASN A 913 24.62 16.53 20.34
N ASN A 914 25.25 17.00 21.42
CA ASN A 914 26.51 16.44 21.91
C ASN A 914 26.38 16.04 23.37
N ILE A 915 26.41 14.72 23.60
CA ILE A 915 26.24 14.09 24.91
C ILE A 915 27.31 14.52 25.92
N PHE A 916 28.47 15.01 25.48
CA PHE A 916 29.52 15.53 26.38
C PHE A 916 29.16 16.89 27.00
N PHE A 917 28.17 17.60 26.45
CA PHE A 917 27.62 18.83 27.03
C PHE A 917 26.34 18.62 27.82
N PHE A 918 25.85 17.38 27.88
CA PHE A 918 24.72 16.99 28.71
C PHE A 918 25.11 17.06 30.19
N ASN A 919 24.31 17.72 31.03
CA ASN A 919 24.62 17.86 32.45
C ASN A 919 23.35 18.14 33.26
N VAL A 920 23.41 17.89 34.57
CA VAL A 920 22.36 18.24 35.54
C VAL A 920 22.24 19.76 35.71
N SER A 921 21.16 20.22 36.36
CA SER A 921 20.89 21.64 36.60
C SER A 921 22.09 22.41 37.22
N LYS A 922 22.19 23.71 36.92
CA LYS A 922 23.27 24.57 37.46
C LYS A 922 23.27 24.64 38.99
N HIS A 923 22.09 24.50 39.61
CA HIS A 923 21.90 24.57 41.06
C HIS A 923 21.80 23.20 41.73
N TYR A 924 22.17 22.12 41.03
CA TYR A 924 22.01 20.74 41.50
C TYR A 924 22.51 20.51 42.93
N SER A 925 23.72 20.96 43.28
CA SER A 925 24.28 20.76 44.63
C SER A 925 23.48 21.44 45.76
N LYS A 926 22.71 22.47 45.44
CA LYS A 926 21.90 23.25 46.40
C LYS A 926 20.50 22.65 46.65
N LEU A 927 20.06 21.72 45.80
CA LEU A 927 18.77 21.06 45.94
C LEU A 927 18.77 20.09 47.12
N SER A 928 17.58 19.79 47.64
CA SER A 928 17.44 18.76 48.67
C SER A 928 17.80 17.39 48.10
N LYS A 929 18.16 16.43 48.96
CA LYS A 929 18.55 15.09 48.51
C LYS A 929 17.48 14.42 47.64
N LYS A 930 16.20 14.56 48.00
CA LYS A 930 15.09 13.98 47.23
C LYS A 930 14.98 14.62 45.85
N ASP A 931 15.06 15.95 45.80
CA ASP A 931 14.97 16.70 44.53
C ASP A 931 16.18 16.44 43.64
N ARG A 932 17.37 16.16 44.21
CA ARG A 932 18.55 15.72 43.45
C ARG A 932 18.40 14.33 42.83
N GLU A 933 17.80 13.39 43.55
CA GLU A 933 17.49 12.06 43.01
C GLU A 933 16.46 12.16 41.88
N GLU A 934 15.45 13.04 42.02
CA GLU A 934 14.46 13.31 40.97
C GLU A 934 15.08 14.04 39.76
N GLU A 935 15.96 15.01 39.98
CA GLU A 935 16.67 15.71 38.91
C GLU A 935 17.59 14.76 38.11
N ILE A 936 18.21 13.75 38.74
CA ILE A 936 18.94 12.71 38.00
C ILE A 936 17.98 11.99 37.03
N ASN A 937 16.79 11.65 37.50
CA ASN A 937 15.79 10.94 36.71
C ASN A 937 15.15 11.80 35.61
N LEU A 938 14.93 13.09 35.86
CA LEU A 938 14.40 14.02 34.85
C LEU A 938 15.47 14.47 33.86
N SER A 939 16.74 14.43 34.24
CA SER A 939 17.87 14.71 33.36
C SER A 939 18.03 13.62 32.32
N MET A 940 18.15 12.38 32.79
CA MET A 940 18.28 11.15 31.99
C MET A 940 17.01 10.84 31.21
#